data_AF-A0A834DXC2-F1
#
_entry.id   AF-A0A834DXC2-F1
#
_cell.length_a   1.000
_cell.length_b   1.000
_cell.length_c   1.000
_cell.angle_alpha   90.00
_cell.angle_beta   90.00
_cell.angle_gamma   90.00
#
_symmetry.space_group_name_H-M   'P 1'
#
loop_
_entity.id
_entity.type
_entity.pdbx_description
1 polymer ?
#
loop_
_entity_poly.entity_id
_entity_poly.type
_entity_poly.pdbx_seq_one_letter_code
_entity_poly.pdbx_strand_id
1 'polypeptide(L)'
;MVDRLADGCLDTDAQNLLSSLKGRIADMQPGVLKTHHLPWSRDLVNPKNKAHARYLKELGEQFVARANHQVLERLRELEAGRQELAWLYQEIRHHLGLSAEATRTFCGRQELLAQVGQRLQQNDSHPHMPLVLFGPPGIGKTALMCKLAEQMPGLLGRKTMTVLRLLGTSQMSCDAHSLLQSICFQVCLAYGLPLPPAQVLEAHSRVVHFFHTLLHTVSSRNFESLVILLDSVDDVDSIHRARRVPWLPPKCPPRVHLILSACSGQRRVLDTVQQTFMDPKSYWEVKPLSSNQGQQMIQLLLAASRRTLSPGQRDLLWASLPECGHPGQLRLAFEEARKWASFTVPTPLASTAMEVMHQLCVRLEQTHGQLLVSRVLGYIVSSRRGLSEPELKDVLSLDDEVLQAVYRDWTPPSRELLRFPPLLWVRLRRDLGNCLARRPMDGFTLLAIAHRQLTEVIRERYLSGSEKAKRHGMLADFFLGTWSQGTKKLITLPLVGKPLNLDRKVAPQPLWFSDTVANLRKLKELPHHLLHSGRIEELKQEVLGSMDWISCRGVSGGIESLLDDFGLYAPHVDCPEVGLVREALQLCRPAVEFRGMERSILCTEILARLHFFATSHPALVGRLCQQAQSWFRVCPHPVLVPLGGFLQPPGGPLPVTLTGCHKGITAMAWSLEEKLLVVGSQDGIVAVWDMEEQQVIHILTGHTSETRGGGFPSPFS
;
A
#
# COMPACT_ATOMS: atom_id res chain seq x y z
N MET A 1 34.87 27.84 15.90
CA MET A 1 36.19 28.50 15.92
C MET A 1 35.96 29.96 16.25
N VAL A 2 36.81 30.54 17.09
CA VAL A 2 36.76 31.96 17.46
C VAL A 2 38.06 32.55 16.93
N ASP A 3 37.97 33.62 16.16
CA ASP A 3 39.15 34.28 15.59
C ASP A 3 39.97 34.93 16.70
N ARG A 4 41.27 34.64 16.70
CA ARG A 4 42.24 35.12 17.68
C ARG A 4 43.39 35.79 16.95
N LEU A 5 43.89 36.87 17.54
CA LEU A 5 45.12 37.53 17.13
C LEU A 5 46.32 36.62 17.43
N ALA A 6 47.47 36.95 16.82
CA ALA A 6 48.71 36.16 16.93
C ALA A 6 49.24 36.05 18.37
N ASP A 7 48.84 36.94 19.27
CA ASP A 7 49.12 36.94 20.71
C ASP A 7 48.16 36.06 21.53
N GLY A 8 47.18 35.42 20.86
CA GLY A 8 46.16 34.58 21.49
C GLY A 8 44.97 35.35 22.06
N CYS A 9 44.96 36.68 21.99
CA CYS A 9 43.84 37.52 22.37
C CYS A 9 42.70 37.39 21.36
N LEU A 10 41.47 37.67 21.79
CA LEU A 10 40.30 37.72 20.90
C LEU A 10 40.47 38.83 19.88
N ASP A 11 40.29 38.51 18.59
CA ASP A 11 40.26 39.52 17.53
C ASP A 11 38.95 40.31 17.61
N THR A 12 39.01 41.50 18.21
CA THR A 12 37.83 42.35 18.42
C THR A 12 37.23 42.87 17.13
N ASP A 13 38.05 43.08 16.10
CA ASP A 13 37.59 43.60 14.81
C ASP A 13 36.83 42.52 14.03
N ALA A 14 37.34 41.29 14.02
CA ALA A 14 36.64 40.14 13.47
C ALA A 14 35.29 39.89 14.20
N GLN A 15 35.26 40.02 15.53
CA GLN A 15 34.02 39.91 16.31
C GLN A 15 33.02 41.03 16.00
N ASN A 16 33.48 42.26 15.79
CA ASN A 16 32.63 43.40 15.41
C ASN A 16 32.07 43.25 13.99
N LEU A 17 32.86 42.74 13.04
CA LEU A 17 32.38 42.44 11.69
C LEU A 17 31.36 41.30 11.70
N LEU A 18 31.60 40.26 12.50
CA LEU A 18 30.67 39.14 12.67
C LEU A 18 29.36 39.58 13.33
N SER A 19 29.41 40.45 14.34
CA SER A 19 28.21 40.98 15.01
C SER A 19 27.41 41.87 14.06
N SER A 20 28.06 42.73 13.27
CA SER A 20 27.44 43.53 12.22
C SER A 20 26.80 42.65 11.13
N LEU A 21 27.46 41.58 10.69
CA LEU A 21 26.89 40.63 9.74
C LEU A 21 25.65 39.93 10.32
N LYS A 22 25.71 39.46 11.57
CA LYS A 22 24.55 38.82 12.25
C LYS A 22 23.39 39.79 12.41
N GLY A 23 23.64 41.06 12.74
CA GLY A 23 22.64 42.12 12.80
C GLY A 23 21.95 42.30 11.45
N ARG A 24 22.73 42.51 10.38
CA ARG A 24 22.19 42.62 9.01
C ARG A 24 21.36 41.40 8.58
N ILE A 25 21.81 40.18 8.92
CA ILE A 25 21.05 38.96 8.61
C ILE A 25 19.71 38.93 9.37
N ALA A 26 19.69 39.34 10.64
CA ALA A 26 18.46 39.44 11.42
C ALA A 26 17.50 40.51 10.86
N ASP A 27 18.04 41.65 10.42
CA ASP A 27 17.28 42.76 9.84
C ASP A 27 16.68 42.43 8.46
N MET A 28 17.30 41.55 7.68
CA MET A 28 16.84 41.15 6.34
C MET A 28 15.55 40.31 6.35
N GLN A 29 15.23 39.63 7.45
CA GLN A 29 14.02 38.82 7.59
C GLN A 29 13.37 38.98 8.97
N PRO A 30 12.77 40.16 9.26
CA PRO A 30 12.14 40.43 10.54
C PRO A 30 11.01 39.41 10.80
N GLY A 31 11.06 38.75 11.97
CA GLY A 31 10.07 37.77 12.40
C GLY A 31 10.32 36.31 11.98
N VAL A 32 11.26 36.05 11.06
CA VAL A 32 11.65 34.67 10.68
C VAL A 32 12.86 34.19 11.49
N LEU A 33 13.82 35.09 11.72
CA LEU A 33 15.04 34.79 12.47
C LEU A 33 14.92 35.29 13.91
N LYS A 34 15.15 34.39 14.88
CA LYS A 34 15.20 34.72 16.30
C LYS A 34 16.61 34.53 16.82
N THR A 35 17.23 35.62 17.25
CA THR A 35 18.62 35.64 17.74
C THR A 35 18.66 35.30 19.21
N HIS A 36 19.57 34.39 19.58
CA HIS A 36 19.84 34.01 20.96
C HIS A 36 21.26 34.40 21.33
N HIS A 37 21.43 35.02 22.50
CA HIS A 37 22.74 35.35 23.05
C HIS A 37 23.08 34.37 24.16
N LEU A 38 24.14 33.57 23.95
CA LEU A 38 24.59 32.57 24.89
C LEU A 38 25.98 32.93 25.43
N PRO A 39 26.17 32.99 26.76
CA PRO A 39 27.51 33.15 27.33
C PRO A 39 28.37 31.93 26.98
N TRP A 40 29.61 32.16 26.55
CA TRP A 40 30.53 31.07 26.23
C TRP A 40 30.96 30.30 27.49
N SER A 41 30.97 28.96 27.41
CA SER A 41 31.55 28.09 28.44
C SER A 41 32.63 27.19 27.83
N ARG A 42 33.64 26.82 28.62
CA ARG A 42 34.70 25.89 28.19
C ARG A 42 34.14 24.51 27.81
N ASP A 43 33.02 24.12 28.40
CA ASP A 43 32.33 22.84 28.13
C ASP A 43 31.31 22.94 26.97
N LEU A 44 31.45 23.93 26.08
CA LEU A 44 30.48 24.25 25.03
C LEU A 44 29.06 24.43 25.61
N VAL A 45 28.01 23.98 24.89
CA VAL A 45 26.62 24.02 25.34
C VAL A 45 26.37 22.90 26.36
N ASN A 46 26.65 23.20 27.64
CA ASN A 46 26.39 22.30 28.76
C ASN A 46 25.00 22.52 29.41
N PRO A 47 24.05 21.56 29.36
CA PRO A 47 22.72 21.67 29.99
C PRO A 47 22.74 21.81 31.52
N LYS A 48 23.87 21.55 32.18
CA LYS A 48 24.03 21.80 33.62
C LYS A 48 24.19 23.28 33.95
N ASN A 49 24.58 24.11 32.97
CA ASN A 49 24.61 25.56 33.12
C ASN A 49 23.18 26.12 32.96
N LYS A 50 22.71 26.90 33.94
CA LYS A 50 21.36 27.49 33.92
C LYS A 50 21.05 28.30 32.66
N ALA A 51 22.02 29.08 32.15
CA ALA A 51 21.84 29.89 30.94
C ALA A 51 21.68 29.01 29.70
N HIS A 52 22.46 27.93 29.62
CA HIS A 52 22.40 26.98 28.50
C HIS A 52 21.15 26.11 28.55
N ALA A 53 20.75 25.66 29.74
CA ALA A 53 19.50 24.94 29.95
C ALA A 53 18.30 25.78 29.51
N ARG A 54 18.28 27.06 29.91
CA ARG A 54 17.24 28.01 29.52
C ARG A 54 17.21 28.21 28.01
N TYR A 55 18.37 28.45 27.38
CA TYR A 55 18.47 28.55 25.92
C TYR A 55 17.95 27.31 25.20
N LEU A 56 18.37 26.11 25.61
CA LEU A 56 17.93 24.86 24.98
C LEU A 56 16.42 24.66 25.13
N LYS A 57 15.86 25.02 26.29
CA LYS A 57 14.41 24.98 26.53
C LYS A 57 13.68 25.97 25.61
N GLU A 58 14.10 27.23 25.59
CA GLU A 58 13.49 28.27 24.76
C GLU A 58 13.61 27.95 23.25
N LEU A 59 14.75 27.42 22.82
CA LEU A 59 14.96 26.96 21.45
C LEU A 59 14.02 25.80 21.10
N GLY A 60 13.89 24.83 22.00
CA GLY A 60 12.98 23.70 21.83
C GLY A 60 11.51 24.12 21.74
N GLU A 61 11.06 24.97 22.66
CA GLU A 61 9.71 25.53 22.67
C GLU A 61 9.43 26.35 21.41
N GLN A 62 10.39 27.17 20.96
CA GLN A 62 10.26 27.95 19.73
C GLN A 62 10.20 27.08 18.49
N PHE A 63 11.06 26.06 18.42
CA PHE A 63 11.05 25.11 17.30
C PHE A 63 9.70 24.39 17.23
N VAL A 64 9.21 23.88 18.36
CA VAL A 64 7.90 23.20 18.43
C VAL A 64 6.77 24.15 18.04
N ALA A 65 6.76 25.38 18.59
CA ALA A 65 5.72 26.37 18.27
C ALA A 65 5.73 26.75 16.79
N ARG A 66 6.91 26.99 16.19
CA ARG A 66 7.04 27.36 14.78
C ARG A 66 6.70 26.20 13.85
N ALA A 67 7.16 24.98 14.16
CA ALA A 67 6.83 23.78 13.40
C ALA A 67 5.32 23.51 13.45
N ASN A 68 4.70 23.58 14.64
CA ASN A 68 3.25 23.45 14.80
C ASN A 68 2.50 24.52 14.02
N HIS A 69 2.95 25.78 14.08
CA HIS A 69 2.33 26.86 13.32
C HIS A 69 2.40 26.60 11.81
N GLN A 70 3.55 26.21 11.27
CA GLN A 70 3.72 25.88 9.85
C GLN A 70 2.87 24.68 9.43
N VAL A 71 2.78 23.65 10.27
CA VAL A 71 1.91 22.49 10.02
C VAL A 71 0.44 22.92 10.01
N LEU A 72 0.00 23.70 11.00
CA LEU A 72 -1.38 24.18 11.10
C LEU A 72 -1.74 25.14 9.95
N GLU A 73 -0.83 26.03 9.56
CA GLU A 73 -1.01 26.92 8.41
C GLU A 73 -1.17 26.09 7.13
N ARG A 74 -0.30 25.09 6.93
CA ARG A 74 -0.41 24.20 5.77
C ARG A 74 -1.68 23.34 5.80
N LEU A 75 -2.10 22.87 6.97
CA LEU A 75 -3.37 22.17 7.14
C LEU A 75 -4.55 23.08 6.83
N ARG A 76 -4.53 24.34 7.27
CA ARG A 76 -5.56 25.33 6.94
C ARG A 76 -5.60 25.65 5.45
N GLU A 77 -4.46 25.74 4.78
CA GLU A 77 -4.40 25.88 3.31
C GLU A 77 -4.98 24.64 2.61
N LEU A 78 -4.72 23.45 3.13
CA LEU A 78 -5.31 22.20 2.64
C LEU A 78 -6.81 22.11 2.92
N GLU A 79 -7.28 22.64 4.05
CA GLU A 79 -8.71 22.71 4.43
C GLU A 79 -9.46 23.79 3.65
N ALA A 80 -8.86 24.96 3.42
CA ALA A 80 -9.39 25.99 2.53
C ALA A 80 -9.39 25.52 1.06
N GLY A 81 -8.46 24.63 0.72
CA GLY A 81 -8.40 23.84 -0.51
C GLY A 81 -9.21 22.55 -0.46
N ARG A 82 -10.28 22.45 0.36
CA ARG A 82 -11.30 21.39 0.26
C ARG A 82 -12.01 21.46 -1.10
N GLN A 83 -11.31 21.05 -2.16
CA GLN A 83 -11.94 20.27 -3.20
C GLN A 83 -12.12 18.88 -2.60
N GLU A 84 -13.36 18.41 -2.44
CA GLU A 84 -13.71 17.05 -1.98
C GLU A 84 -12.97 15.92 -2.72
N LEU A 85 -12.26 16.27 -3.82
CA LEU A 85 -11.60 15.41 -4.78
C LEU A 85 -10.06 15.57 -4.78
N ALA A 86 -9.46 16.26 -3.81
CA ALA A 86 -8.00 16.43 -3.75
C ALA A 86 -7.23 15.09 -3.76
N TRP A 87 -7.76 14.09 -3.05
CA TRP A 87 -7.22 12.73 -3.04
C TRP A 87 -7.21 12.09 -4.44
N LEU A 88 -8.25 12.35 -5.24
CA LEU A 88 -8.37 11.83 -6.60
C LEU A 88 -7.35 12.47 -7.53
N TYR A 89 -7.15 13.79 -7.43
CA TYR A 89 -6.12 14.47 -8.23
C TYR A 89 -4.71 13.99 -7.87
N GLN A 90 -4.45 13.73 -6.58
CA GLN A 90 -3.19 13.14 -6.14
C GLN A 90 -3.00 11.73 -6.73
N GLU A 91 -4.05 10.92 -6.72
CA GLU A 91 -4.07 9.58 -7.30
C GLU A 91 -3.79 9.62 -8.81
N ILE A 92 -4.49 10.48 -9.56
CA ILE A 92 -4.28 10.66 -11.00
C ILE A 92 -2.85 11.14 -11.28
N ARG A 93 -2.35 12.13 -10.53
CA ARG A 93 -0.99 12.67 -10.69
C ARG A 93 0.08 11.60 -10.43
N HIS A 94 -0.15 10.72 -9.45
CA HIS A 94 0.76 9.61 -9.14
C HIS A 94 0.90 8.66 -10.34
N HIS A 95 -0.23 8.18 -10.90
CA HIS A 95 -0.21 7.29 -12.08
C HIS A 95 0.38 7.96 -13.31
N LEU A 96 0.05 9.22 -13.58
CA LEU A 96 0.61 9.97 -14.71
C LEU A 96 2.12 10.21 -14.55
N GLY A 97 2.60 10.47 -13.33
CA GLY A 97 4.02 10.64 -13.05
C GLY A 97 4.82 9.37 -13.34
N LEU A 98 4.33 8.22 -12.88
CA LEU A 98 4.92 6.92 -13.18
C LEU A 98 4.85 6.57 -14.67
N SER A 99 3.73 6.89 -15.32
CA SER A 99 3.56 6.69 -16.76
C SER A 99 4.58 7.49 -17.58
N ALA A 100 4.76 8.77 -17.26
CA ALA A 100 5.73 9.63 -17.92
C ALA A 100 7.17 9.13 -17.73
N GLU A 101 7.50 8.54 -16.58
CA GLU A 101 8.81 7.93 -16.37
C GLU A 101 8.99 6.65 -17.20
N ALA A 102 7.96 5.82 -17.27
CA ALA A 102 7.98 4.57 -18.03
C ALA A 102 8.07 4.79 -19.55
N THR A 103 7.46 5.85 -20.10
CA THR A 103 7.45 6.10 -21.54
C THR A 103 8.70 6.79 -22.07
N ARG A 104 9.48 7.49 -21.22
CA ARG A 104 10.74 8.19 -21.62
C ARG A 104 11.75 7.29 -22.32
N THR A 105 11.83 6.03 -21.93
CA THR A 105 12.81 5.06 -22.46
C THR A 105 12.13 3.93 -23.21
N PHE A 106 10.88 4.14 -23.64
CA PHE A 106 10.13 3.13 -24.38
C PHE A 106 10.64 3.06 -25.82
N CYS A 107 10.92 1.85 -26.31
CA CYS A 107 11.34 1.62 -27.69
C CYS A 107 10.77 0.29 -28.21
N GLY A 108 10.63 0.21 -29.54
CA GLY A 108 10.10 -0.98 -30.22
C GLY A 108 8.59 -1.16 -30.10
N ARG A 109 8.11 -2.36 -30.45
CA ARG A 109 6.72 -2.83 -30.32
C ARG A 109 5.65 -2.00 -31.06
N GLN A 110 6.05 -1.26 -32.10
CA GLN A 110 5.11 -0.46 -32.90
C GLN A 110 4.07 -1.33 -33.61
N GLU A 111 4.45 -2.53 -34.07
CA GLU A 111 3.51 -3.49 -34.66
C GLU A 111 2.43 -3.92 -33.68
N LEU A 112 2.81 -4.25 -32.44
CA LEU A 112 1.85 -4.64 -31.39
C LEU A 112 0.92 -3.48 -31.04
N LEU A 113 1.46 -2.26 -30.91
CA LEU A 113 0.68 -1.05 -30.66
C LEU A 113 -0.34 -0.80 -31.79
N ALA A 114 0.08 -0.96 -33.04
CA ALA A 114 -0.79 -0.81 -34.21
C ALA A 114 -1.88 -1.89 -34.26
N GLN A 115 -1.53 -3.15 -33.98
CA GLN A 115 -2.49 -4.25 -33.92
C GLN A 115 -3.53 -4.04 -32.81
N VAL A 116 -3.10 -3.58 -31.62
CA VAL A 116 -4.03 -3.24 -30.52
C VAL A 116 -4.96 -2.10 -30.97
N GLY A 117 -4.41 -1.03 -31.56
CA GLY A 117 -5.22 0.08 -32.09
C GLY A 117 -6.26 -0.39 -33.11
N GLN A 118 -5.88 -1.23 -34.07
CA GLN A 118 -6.78 -1.80 -35.07
C GLN A 118 -7.88 -2.66 -34.44
N ARG A 119 -7.53 -3.49 -33.44
CA ARG A 119 -8.49 -4.33 -32.71
C ARG A 119 -9.52 -3.48 -31.96
N LEU A 120 -9.07 -2.42 -31.29
CA LEU A 120 -9.96 -1.50 -30.57
C LEU A 120 -10.91 -0.77 -31.54
N GLN A 121 -10.42 -0.31 -32.69
CA GLN A 121 -11.26 0.31 -33.72
C GLN A 121 -12.33 -0.65 -34.25
N GLN A 122 -12.00 -1.92 -34.50
CA GLN A 122 -12.97 -2.94 -34.93
C GLN A 122 -14.06 -3.16 -33.87
N ASN A 123 -13.64 -3.25 -32.61
CA ASN A 123 -14.51 -3.51 -31.47
C ASN A 123 -15.37 -2.30 -31.04
N ASP A 124 -15.02 -1.08 -31.47
CA ASP A 124 -15.60 0.15 -30.95
C ASP A 124 -17.13 0.28 -31.16
N SER A 125 -17.68 -0.35 -32.20
CA SER A 125 -19.10 -0.25 -32.55
C SER A 125 -19.98 -1.36 -31.95
N HIS A 126 -19.41 -2.36 -31.27
CA HIS A 126 -20.17 -3.50 -30.75
C HIS A 126 -19.70 -3.93 -29.35
N PRO A 127 -20.55 -4.63 -28.57
CA PRO A 127 -20.12 -5.20 -27.30
C PRO A 127 -19.00 -6.23 -27.51
N HIS A 128 -17.91 -6.11 -26.76
CA HIS A 128 -16.72 -6.94 -26.95
C HIS A 128 -16.06 -7.29 -25.60
N MET A 129 -15.23 -8.33 -25.56
CA MET A 129 -14.51 -8.71 -24.33
C MET A 129 -13.32 -7.79 -24.04
N PRO A 130 -12.96 -7.59 -22.76
CA PRO A 130 -11.73 -6.90 -22.38
C PRO A 130 -10.47 -7.53 -23.00
N LEU A 131 -9.49 -6.70 -23.34
CA LEU A 131 -8.21 -7.15 -23.88
C LEU A 131 -7.22 -7.43 -22.73
N VAL A 132 -6.52 -8.57 -22.77
CA VAL A 132 -5.55 -8.97 -21.75
C VAL A 132 -4.16 -9.09 -22.38
N LEU A 133 -3.24 -8.22 -21.95
CA LEU A 133 -1.82 -8.31 -22.29
C LEU A 133 -1.10 -9.16 -21.25
N PHE A 134 -0.47 -10.25 -21.65
CA PHE A 134 0.23 -11.13 -20.70
C PHE A 134 1.66 -11.44 -21.13
N GLY A 135 2.48 -11.89 -20.18
CA GLY A 135 3.86 -12.27 -20.45
C GLY A 135 4.70 -12.35 -19.17
N PRO A 136 5.97 -12.79 -19.27
CA PRO A 136 6.81 -13.00 -18.09
C PRO A 136 7.12 -11.69 -17.33
N PRO A 137 7.51 -11.76 -16.05
CA PRO A 137 7.91 -10.58 -15.29
C PRO A 137 9.12 -9.89 -15.96
N GLY A 138 9.13 -8.55 -15.97
CA GLY A 138 10.22 -7.77 -16.58
C GLY A 138 10.21 -7.69 -18.11
N ILE A 139 9.24 -8.30 -18.80
CA ILE A 139 9.09 -8.18 -20.26
C ILE A 139 8.66 -6.78 -20.74
N GLY A 140 8.36 -5.84 -19.82
CA GLY A 140 8.00 -4.46 -20.16
C GLY A 140 6.50 -4.23 -20.42
N LYS A 141 5.62 -5.02 -19.79
CA LYS A 141 4.16 -4.83 -19.86
C LYS A 141 3.72 -3.44 -19.38
N THR A 142 4.19 -3.01 -18.21
CA THR A 142 3.90 -1.69 -17.66
C THR A 142 4.29 -0.54 -18.59
N ALA A 143 5.48 -0.61 -19.20
CA ALA A 143 5.92 0.40 -20.16
C ALA A 143 5.06 0.42 -21.42
N LEU A 144 4.60 -0.75 -21.88
CA LEU A 144 3.65 -0.88 -22.99
C LEU A 144 2.27 -0.30 -22.65
N MET A 145 1.75 -0.58 -21.44
CA MET A 145 0.48 -0.02 -20.95
C MET A 145 0.54 1.51 -20.86
N CYS A 146 1.64 2.06 -20.33
CA CYS A 146 1.85 3.50 -20.26
C CYS A 146 1.93 4.12 -21.66
N LYS A 147 2.60 3.46 -22.61
CA LYS A 147 2.69 3.96 -23.98
C LYS A 147 1.36 3.88 -24.73
N LEU A 148 0.59 2.82 -24.53
CA LEU A 148 -0.78 2.70 -25.04
C LEU A 148 -1.65 3.85 -24.52
N ALA A 149 -1.61 4.12 -23.22
CA ALA A 149 -2.36 5.23 -22.61
C ALA A 149 -1.99 6.59 -23.23
N GLU A 150 -0.70 6.84 -23.49
CA GLU A 150 -0.20 8.07 -24.13
C GLU A 150 -0.68 8.22 -25.58
N GLN A 151 -0.73 7.13 -26.36
CA GLN A 151 -1.08 7.14 -27.78
C GLN A 151 -2.58 6.94 -28.07
N MET A 152 -3.37 6.55 -27.08
CA MET A 152 -4.77 6.15 -27.25
C MET A 152 -5.66 7.20 -27.96
N PRO A 153 -5.55 8.51 -27.65
CA PRO A 153 -6.34 9.52 -28.34
C PRO A 153 -6.06 9.57 -29.86
N GLY A 154 -4.82 9.29 -30.27
CA GLY A 154 -4.45 9.20 -31.68
C GLY A 154 -4.89 7.90 -32.34
N LEU A 155 -4.81 6.78 -31.62
CA LEU A 155 -5.14 5.44 -32.14
C LEU A 155 -6.62 5.28 -32.50
N LEU A 156 -7.56 5.87 -31.75
CA LEU A 156 -9.00 5.76 -32.05
C LEU A 156 -9.52 6.84 -33.00
N GLY A 157 -8.69 7.83 -33.36
CA GLY A 157 -9.03 8.89 -34.31
C GLY A 157 -10.18 9.81 -33.86
N ARG A 158 -10.49 9.82 -32.56
CA ARG A 158 -11.60 10.59 -31.97
C ARG A 158 -11.30 11.00 -30.54
N LYS A 159 -12.11 11.91 -30.00
CA LYS A 159 -12.00 12.33 -28.60
C LYS A 159 -12.19 11.11 -27.69
N THR A 160 -11.13 10.80 -26.94
CA THR A 160 -11.02 9.60 -26.12
C THR A 160 -10.57 9.98 -24.72
N MET A 161 -11.33 9.56 -23.71
CA MET A 161 -10.94 9.67 -22.31
C MET A 161 -10.19 8.42 -21.88
N THR A 162 -8.94 8.59 -21.45
CA THR A 162 -8.07 7.48 -21.01
C THR A 162 -7.90 7.51 -19.49
N VAL A 163 -8.23 6.41 -18.83
CA VAL A 163 -8.02 6.18 -17.40
C VAL A 163 -6.95 5.12 -17.23
N LEU A 164 -5.77 5.51 -16.73
CA LEU A 164 -4.66 4.60 -16.42
C LEU A 164 -4.58 4.38 -14.90
N ARG A 165 -4.46 3.12 -14.48
CA ARG A 165 -4.13 2.72 -13.10
C ARG A 165 -3.00 1.70 -13.11
N LEU A 166 -1.89 2.04 -12.46
CA LEU A 166 -0.79 1.13 -12.17
C LEU A 166 -1.03 0.47 -10.82
N LEU A 167 -1.51 -0.76 -10.84
CA LEU A 167 -2.05 -1.42 -9.64
C LEU A 167 -0.95 -1.74 -8.63
N GLY A 168 -1.29 -1.67 -7.34
CA GLY A 168 -0.36 -1.89 -6.24
C GLY A 168 0.66 -0.76 -5.98
N THR A 169 0.55 0.38 -6.68
CA THR A 169 1.48 1.50 -6.53
C THR A 169 0.99 2.62 -5.60
N SER A 170 -0.30 2.63 -5.25
CA SER A 170 -0.98 3.61 -4.39
C SER A 170 -2.05 2.94 -3.54
N GLN A 171 -2.53 3.63 -2.50
CA GLN A 171 -3.59 3.10 -1.63
C GLN A 171 -4.85 2.73 -2.40
N MET A 172 -5.29 3.59 -3.31
CA MET A 172 -6.53 3.38 -4.07
C MET A 172 -6.39 2.30 -5.14
N SER A 173 -5.19 1.75 -5.38
CA SER A 173 -4.94 0.76 -6.44
C SER A 173 -4.55 -0.62 -5.91
N CYS A 174 -4.69 -0.86 -4.60
CA CYS A 174 -4.36 -2.13 -3.96
C CYS A 174 -5.56 -3.08 -3.79
N ASP A 175 -6.78 -2.54 -3.70
CA ASP A 175 -8.00 -3.31 -3.52
C ASP A 175 -9.06 -2.89 -4.54
N ALA A 176 -9.95 -3.83 -4.91
CA ALA A 176 -10.94 -3.60 -5.96
C ALA A 176 -11.95 -2.50 -5.58
N HIS A 177 -12.33 -2.39 -4.31
CA HIS A 177 -13.30 -1.41 -3.85
C HIS A 177 -12.78 0.01 -4.07
N SER A 178 -11.63 0.34 -3.49
CA SER A 178 -10.98 1.64 -3.63
C SER A 178 -10.63 1.95 -5.10
N LEU A 179 -10.18 0.94 -5.85
CA LEU A 179 -9.85 1.09 -7.28
C LEU A 179 -11.07 1.57 -8.07
N LEU A 180 -12.18 0.87 -7.92
CA LEU A 180 -13.43 1.19 -8.60
C LEU A 180 -13.98 2.55 -8.19
N GLN A 181 -13.92 2.90 -6.90
CA GLN A 181 -14.27 4.23 -6.45
C GLN A 181 -13.44 5.29 -7.20
N SER A 182 -12.11 5.16 -7.22
CA SER A 182 -11.24 6.11 -7.91
C SER A 182 -11.53 6.23 -9.40
N ILE A 183 -11.87 5.13 -10.07
CA ILE A 183 -12.20 5.10 -11.50
C ILE A 183 -13.56 5.76 -11.74
N CYS A 184 -14.58 5.39 -10.95
CA CYS A 184 -15.92 5.94 -11.07
C CYS A 184 -15.94 7.46 -10.90
N PHE A 185 -15.24 7.98 -9.89
CA PHE A 185 -15.12 9.43 -9.69
C PHE A 185 -14.42 10.11 -10.88
N GLN A 186 -13.30 9.57 -11.36
CA GLN A 186 -12.59 10.15 -12.51
C GLN A 186 -13.46 10.15 -13.78
N VAL A 187 -14.16 9.05 -14.05
CA VAL A 187 -15.04 8.93 -15.22
C VAL A 187 -16.23 9.87 -15.09
N CYS A 188 -16.87 9.96 -13.92
CA CYS A 188 -17.98 10.89 -13.72
C CYS A 188 -17.58 12.34 -13.98
N LEU A 189 -16.43 12.77 -13.47
CA LEU A 189 -15.91 14.12 -13.69
C LEU A 189 -15.57 14.38 -15.16
N ALA A 190 -14.91 13.41 -15.81
CA ALA A 190 -14.53 13.54 -17.22
C ALA A 190 -15.74 13.70 -18.14
N TYR A 191 -16.83 13.01 -17.84
CA TYR A 191 -18.05 13.02 -18.64
C TYR A 191 -19.12 13.99 -18.13
N GLY A 192 -18.88 14.75 -17.05
CA GLY A 192 -19.90 15.63 -16.47
C GLY A 192 -21.16 14.87 -16.01
N LEU A 193 -20.95 13.73 -15.34
CA LEU A 193 -21.98 12.89 -14.72
C LEU A 193 -22.02 13.13 -13.21
N PRO A 194 -23.16 12.87 -12.54
CA PRO A 194 -23.24 12.97 -11.09
C PRO A 194 -22.23 12.03 -10.42
N LEU A 195 -21.60 12.53 -9.35
CA LEU A 195 -20.66 11.73 -8.55
C LEU A 195 -21.39 10.58 -7.84
N PRO A 196 -20.71 9.45 -7.57
CA PRO A 196 -21.30 8.36 -6.81
C PRO A 196 -21.78 8.85 -5.43
N PRO A 197 -23.04 8.61 -5.04
CA PRO A 197 -23.54 8.94 -3.70
C PRO A 197 -22.78 8.18 -2.60
N ALA A 198 -22.68 8.75 -1.40
CA ALA A 198 -21.98 8.12 -0.27
C ALA A 198 -22.50 6.70 0.03
N GLN A 199 -23.81 6.49 -0.06
CA GLN A 199 -24.44 5.19 0.19
C GLN A 199 -24.00 4.11 -0.83
N VAL A 200 -23.63 4.51 -2.04
CA VAL A 200 -23.08 3.58 -3.05
C VAL A 200 -21.65 3.20 -2.68
N LEU A 201 -20.88 4.13 -2.13
CA LEU A 201 -19.47 3.95 -1.79
C LEU A 201 -19.27 3.05 -0.57
N GLU A 202 -20.25 2.89 0.31
CA GLU A 202 -20.14 2.09 1.53
C GLU A 202 -20.06 0.57 1.27
N ALA A 203 -20.62 0.08 0.16
CA ALA A 203 -20.73 -1.35 -0.11
C ALA A 203 -20.07 -1.73 -1.45
N HIS A 204 -19.22 -2.76 -1.43
CA HIS A 204 -18.51 -3.21 -2.63
C HIS A 204 -19.45 -3.58 -3.79
N SER A 205 -20.52 -4.33 -3.52
CA SER A 205 -21.52 -4.70 -4.51
C SER A 205 -22.18 -3.49 -5.18
N ARG A 206 -22.47 -2.44 -4.42
CA ARG A 206 -23.05 -1.18 -4.93
C ARG A 206 -22.05 -0.42 -5.81
N VAL A 207 -20.78 -0.37 -5.43
CA VAL A 207 -19.73 0.25 -6.26
C VAL A 207 -19.55 -0.51 -7.58
N VAL A 208 -19.54 -1.84 -7.53
CA VAL A 208 -19.48 -2.69 -8.74
C VAL A 208 -20.68 -2.42 -9.65
N HIS A 209 -21.89 -2.38 -9.08
CA HIS A 209 -23.10 -2.06 -9.82
C HIS A 209 -23.02 -0.69 -10.50
N PHE A 210 -22.64 0.32 -9.74
CA PHE A 210 -22.50 1.69 -10.23
C PHE A 210 -21.47 1.75 -11.36
N PHE A 211 -20.34 1.07 -11.20
CA PHE A 211 -19.31 0.98 -12.23
C PHE A 211 -19.87 0.41 -13.54
N HIS A 212 -20.59 -0.71 -13.50
CA HIS A 212 -21.16 -1.33 -14.71
C HIS A 212 -22.20 -0.40 -15.37
N THR A 213 -23.09 0.19 -14.59
CA THR A 213 -24.07 1.19 -15.06
C THR A 213 -23.39 2.42 -15.67
N LEU A 214 -22.30 2.88 -15.08
CA LEU A 214 -21.51 4.01 -15.57
C LEU A 214 -20.92 3.71 -16.95
N LEU A 215 -20.39 2.50 -17.19
CA LEU A 215 -19.88 2.11 -18.51
C LEU A 215 -20.98 2.16 -19.58
N HIS A 216 -22.18 1.65 -19.27
CA HIS A 216 -23.32 1.73 -20.19
C HIS A 216 -23.80 3.17 -20.43
N THR A 217 -23.81 3.99 -19.38
CA THR A 217 -24.18 5.41 -19.48
C THR A 217 -23.22 6.17 -20.39
N VAL A 218 -21.92 5.95 -20.22
CA VAL A 218 -20.88 6.54 -21.07
C VAL A 218 -21.05 6.09 -22.52
N SER A 219 -21.26 4.79 -22.75
CA SER A 219 -21.54 4.24 -24.08
C SER A 219 -22.72 4.93 -24.78
N SER A 220 -23.83 5.14 -24.05
CA SER A 220 -25.06 5.73 -24.60
C SER A 220 -24.92 7.19 -25.06
N ARG A 221 -23.97 7.95 -24.48
CA ARG A 221 -23.77 9.36 -24.83
C ARG A 221 -23.23 9.55 -26.23
N ASN A 222 -22.60 8.54 -26.82
CA ASN A 222 -22.29 8.48 -28.23
C ASN A 222 -21.37 9.59 -28.83
N PHE A 223 -20.66 10.38 -28.02
CA PHE A 223 -19.75 11.43 -28.50
C PHE A 223 -18.25 11.21 -28.19
N GLU A 224 -17.92 10.40 -27.20
CA GLU A 224 -16.53 10.16 -26.75
C GLU A 224 -16.33 8.67 -26.46
N SER A 225 -15.11 8.16 -26.67
CA SER A 225 -14.74 6.79 -26.27
C SER A 225 -14.05 6.79 -24.91
N LEU A 226 -14.30 5.76 -24.11
CA LEU A 226 -13.63 5.55 -22.82
C LEU A 226 -12.65 4.38 -22.94
N VAL A 227 -11.40 4.58 -22.52
CA VAL A 227 -10.41 3.51 -22.43
C VAL A 227 -9.88 3.43 -21.01
N ILE A 228 -10.06 2.28 -20.37
CA ILE A 228 -9.56 1.99 -19.02
C ILE A 228 -8.39 1.00 -19.15
N LEU A 229 -7.20 1.40 -18.68
CA LEU A 229 -6.00 0.57 -18.66
C LEU A 229 -5.64 0.23 -17.21
N LEU A 230 -5.67 -1.06 -16.87
CA LEU A 230 -5.30 -1.57 -15.56
C LEU A 230 -4.03 -2.42 -15.69
N ASP A 231 -2.89 -1.86 -15.25
CA ASP A 231 -1.61 -2.56 -15.30
C ASP A 231 -1.38 -3.39 -14.03
N SER A 232 -0.91 -4.62 -14.20
CA SER A 232 -0.52 -5.56 -13.14
C SER A 232 -1.69 -5.94 -12.24
N VAL A 233 -2.76 -6.50 -12.83
CA VAL A 233 -3.89 -7.07 -12.05
C VAL A 233 -3.46 -8.14 -11.04
N ASP A 234 -2.25 -8.69 -11.22
CA ASP A 234 -1.60 -9.56 -10.24
C ASP A 234 -1.39 -8.93 -8.86
N ASP A 235 -1.43 -7.60 -8.71
CA ASP A 235 -1.11 -6.90 -7.46
C ASP A 235 -2.35 -6.39 -6.71
N VAL A 236 -3.56 -6.78 -7.13
CA VAL A 236 -4.83 -6.49 -6.45
C VAL A 236 -5.21 -7.64 -5.51
N ASP A 237 -5.41 -7.31 -4.23
CA ASP A 237 -5.57 -8.32 -3.17
C ASP A 237 -6.82 -9.21 -3.36
N SER A 238 -7.91 -8.67 -3.92
CA SER A 238 -9.16 -9.42 -4.13
C SER A 238 -9.03 -10.54 -5.17
N ILE A 239 -8.13 -10.38 -6.15
CA ILE A 239 -8.00 -11.33 -7.27
C ILE A 239 -7.24 -12.59 -6.83
N HIS A 240 -6.43 -12.51 -5.77
CA HIS A 240 -5.75 -13.67 -5.21
C HIS A 240 -6.67 -14.67 -4.51
N ARG A 241 -7.87 -14.24 -4.13
CA ARG A 241 -8.79 -15.01 -3.28
C ARG A 241 -10.01 -15.55 -4.03
N ALA A 242 -10.33 -14.97 -5.18
CA ALA A 242 -11.54 -15.30 -5.94
C ALA A 242 -11.25 -16.24 -7.12
N ARG A 243 -12.23 -17.11 -7.44
CA ARG A 243 -12.20 -17.97 -8.63
C ARG A 243 -12.44 -17.19 -9.92
N ARG A 244 -13.16 -16.07 -9.83
CA ARG A 244 -13.41 -15.13 -10.92
C ARG A 244 -13.10 -13.70 -10.47
N VAL A 245 -13.10 -12.75 -11.38
CA VAL A 245 -13.01 -11.33 -11.05
C VAL A 245 -14.40 -10.69 -11.19
N PRO A 246 -15.29 -10.83 -10.18
CA PRO A 246 -16.72 -10.52 -10.33
C PRO A 246 -17.00 -9.05 -10.64
N TRP A 247 -16.08 -8.17 -10.24
CA TRP A 247 -16.23 -6.74 -10.48
C TRP A 247 -15.90 -6.29 -11.91
N LEU A 248 -15.18 -7.12 -12.68
CA LEU A 248 -14.86 -6.80 -14.08
C LEU A 248 -16.06 -7.13 -14.99
N PRO A 249 -16.40 -6.23 -15.94
CA PRO A 249 -17.50 -6.50 -16.87
C PRO A 249 -17.10 -7.63 -17.84
N PRO A 250 -17.95 -8.66 -18.03
CA PRO A 250 -17.66 -9.76 -18.95
C PRO A 250 -17.61 -9.31 -20.42
N LYS A 251 -18.37 -8.27 -20.76
CA LYS A 251 -18.32 -7.57 -22.04
C LYS A 251 -18.34 -6.07 -21.79
N CYS A 252 -17.49 -5.33 -22.50
CA CYS A 252 -17.54 -3.89 -22.55
C CYS A 252 -18.65 -3.44 -23.51
N PRO A 253 -19.44 -2.42 -23.17
CA PRO A 253 -20.40 -1.83 -24.10
C PRO A 253 -19.67 -1.09 -25.24
N PRO A 254 -20.35 -0.79 -26.37
CA PRO A 254 -19.75 -0.05 -27.48
C PRO A 254 -19.05 1.23 -26.99
N ARG A 255 -17.91 1.59 -27.60
CA ARG A 255 -17.10 2.78 -27.29
C ARG A 255 -16.46 2.81 -25.90
N VAL A 256 -16.61 1.74 -25.12
CA VAL A 256 -15.90 1.53 -23.86
C VAL A 256 -14.93 0.37 -24.07
N HIS A 257 -13.65 0.58 -23.75
CA HIS A 257 -12.59 -0.40 -23.93
C HIS A 257 -11.87 -0.61 -22.60
N LEU A 258 -11.67 -1.87 -22.22
CA LEU A 258 -10.92 -2.24 -21.03
C LEU A 258 -9.70 -3.07 -21.44
N ILE A 259 -8.51 -2.64 -20.97
CA ILE A 259 -7.23 -3.32 -21.24
C ILE A 259 -6.57 -3.66 -19.90
N LEU A 260 -6.23 -4.93 -19.71
CA LEU A 260 -5.62 -5.46 -18.50
C LEU A 260 -4.21 -5.97 -18.79
N SER A 261 -3.30 -5.89 -17.82
CA SER A 261 -2.00 -6.57 -17.91
C SER A 261 -1.78 -7.58 -16.78
N ALA A 262 -1.30 -8.78 -17.12
CA ALA A 262 -1.09 -9.88 -16.18
C ALA A 262 0.26 -10.60 -16.40
N CYS A 263 0.82 -11.21 -15.36
CA CYS A 263 2.07 -11.95 -15.41
C CYS A 263 1.85 -13.44 -15.67
N SER A 264 2.64 -14.05 -16.55
CA SER A 264 2.67 -15.50 -16.73
C SER A 264 3.56 -16.19 -15.69
N GLY A 265 3.20 -17.42 -15.29
CA GLY A 265 4.14 -18.41 -14.74
C GLY A 265 4.20 -18.63 -13.22
N GLN A 266 3.58 -17.82 -12.35
CA GLN A 266 3.72 -18.02 -10.89
C GLN A 266 2.49 -17.71 -10.02
N ARG A 267 1.47 -17.01 -10.55
CA ARG A 267 0.24 -16.69 -9.80
C ARG A 267 -0.94 -17.17 -10.63
N ARG A 268 -1.90 -17.85 -9.99
CA ARG A 268 -3.18 -18.31 -10.58
C ARG A 268 -4.04 -17.17 -11.14
N VAL A 269 -3.57 -15.92 -11.12
CA VAL A 269 -4.31 -14.73 -11.57
C VAL A 269 -4.59 -14.78 -13.07
N LEU A 270 -3.62 -15.19 -13.89
CA LEU A 270 -3.88 -15.36 -15.33
C LEU A 270 -4.95 -16.43 -15.55
N ASP A 271 -4.91 -17.52 -14.78
CA ASP A 271 -5.91 -18.60 -14.83
C ASP A 271 -7.29 -18.09 -14.37
N THR A 272 -7.37 -17.30 -13.30
CA THR A 272 -8.60 -16.64 -12.80
C THR A 272 -9.17 -15.67 -13.84
N VAL A 273 -8.30 -14.90 -14.51
CA VAL A 273 -8.70 -13.98 -15.59
C VAL A 273 -9.15 -14.77 -16.82
N GLN A 274 -8.48 -15.88 -17.15
CA GLN A 274 -8.91 -16.83 -18.19
C GLN A 274 -10.25 -17.48 -17.86
N GLN A 275 -10.52 -17.79 -16.58
CA GLN A 275 -11.82 -18.24 -16.09
C GLN A 275 -12.91 -17.15 -16.18
N THR A 276 -12.52 -15.88 -16.27
CA THR A 276 -13.42 -14.74 -16.40
C THR A 276 -13.70 -14.39 -17.87
N PHE A 277 -12.69 -14.45 -18.75
CA PHE A 277 -12.83 -14.17 -20.18
C PHE A 277 -12.45 -15.40 -21.03
N MET A 278 -13.47 -16.08 -21.56
CA MET A 278 -13.30 -17.35 -22.27
C MET A 278 -12.74 -17.23 -23.70
N ASP A 279 -12.72 -16.04 -24.32
CA ASP A 279 -12.29 -15.88 -25.72
C ASP A 279 -10.75 -15.80 -25.84
N PRO A 280 -10.09 -16.79 -26.48
CA PRO A 280 -8.63 -16.78 -26.66
C PRO A 280 -8.12 -15.57 -27.45
N LYS A 281 -8.96 -14.98 -28.33
CA LYS A 281 -8.59 -13.79 -29.13
C LYS A 281 -8.42 -12.52 -28.29
N SER A 282 -8.82 -12.56 -27.02
CA SER A 282 -8.66 -11.48 -26.06
C SER A 282 -7.28 -11.49 -25.39
N TYR A 283 -6.47 -12.55 -25.57
CA TYR A 283 -5.18 -12.73 -24.89
C TYR A 283 -4.00 -12.51 -25.83
N TRP A 284 -3.18 -11.52 -25.50
CA TRP A 284 -2.09 -11.06 -26.36
C TRP A 284 -0.76 -11.17 -25.60
N GLU A 285 0.11 -12.05 -26.09
CA GLU A 285 1.41 -12.27 -25.48
C GLU A 285 2.39 -11.15 -25.86
N VAL A 286 3.00 -10.55 -24.83
CA VAL A 286 4.04 -9.54 -25.01
C VAL A 286 5.38 -10.24 -25.26
N LYS A 287 5.82 -10.22 -26.52
CA LYS A 287 7.07 -10.85 -26.95
C LYS A 287 8.34 -10.08 -26.51
N PRO A 288 9.49 -10.76 -26.39
CA PRO A 288 10.79 -10.12 -26.19
C PRO A 288 11.13 -9.11 -27.31
N LEU A 289 11.99 -8.15 -26.98
CA LEU A 289 12.56 -7.20 -27.94
C LEU A 289 13.51 -7.92 -28.91
N SER A 290 13.67 -7.37 -30.11
CA SER A 290 14.76 -7.80 -31.00
C SER A 290 16.10 -7.21 -30.54
N SER A 291 17.22 -7.80 -30.96
CA SER A 291 18.57 -7.30 -30.60
C SER A 291 18.77 -5.83 -30.98
N ASN A 292 18.26 -5.39 -32.13
CA ASN A 292 18.32 -3.98 -32.55
C ASN A 292 17.52 -3.07 -31.62
N GLN A 293 16.32 -3.50 -31.21
CA GLN A 293 15.49 -2.76 -30.25
C GLN A 293 16.16 -2.70 -28.87
N GLY A 294 16.82 -3.78 -28.44
CA GLY A 294 17.58 -3.82 -27.19
C GLY A 294 18.77 -2.85 -27.20
N GLN A 295 19.52 -2.78 -28.30
CA GLN A 295 20.58 -1.79 -28.50
C GLN A 295 20.06 -0.35 -28.44
N GLN A 296 18.95 -0.09 -29.12
CA GLN A 296 18.28 1.21 -29.09
C GLN A 296 17.86 1.60 -27.65
N MET A 297 17.33 0.64 -26.88
CA MET A 297 16.94 0.87 -25.48
C MET A 297 18.13 1.33 -24.62
N ILE A 298 19.26 0.64 -24.70
CA ILE A 298 20.48 0.98 -23.95
C ILE A 298 21.00 2.36 -24.36
N GLN A 299 20.99 2.69 -25.65
CA GLN A 299 21.39 4.02 -26.14
C GLN A 299 20.50 5.13 -25.58
N LEU A 300 19.17 4.94 -25.57
CA LEU A 300 18.22 5.88 -24.99
C LEU A 300 18.45 6.06 -23.48
N LEU A 301 18.70 4.97 -22.75
CA LEU A 301 18.99 5.00 -21.31
C LEU A 301 20.29 5.76 -20.99
N LEU A 302 21.35 5.52 -21.76
CA LEU A 302 22.63 6.22 -21.65
C LEU A 302 22.50 7.70 -21.96
N ALA A 303 21.80 8.07 -23.04
CA ALA A 303 21.54 9.45 -23.41
C ALA A 303 20.72 10.17 -22.32
N ALA A 304 19.66 9.55 -21.81
CA ALA A 304 18.84 10.10 -20.73
C ALA A 304 19.64 10.34 -19.43
N SER A 305 20.64 9.50 -19.15
CA SER A 305 21.54 9.67 -18.00
C SER A 305 22.80 10.50 -18.30
N ARG A 306 22.93 11.07 -19.51
CA ARG A 306 24.11 11.83 -19.97
C ARG A 306 25.41 11.03 -19.79
N ARG A 307 25.40 9.75 -20.17
CA ARG A 307 26.53 8.83 -20.07
C ARG A 307 26.87 8.23 -21.43
N THR A 308 28.12 7.82 -21.58
CA THR A 308 28.64 7.09 -22.75
C THR A 308 29.58 5.98 -22.29
N LEU A 309 29.53 4.83 -22.96
CA LEU A 309 30.45 3.72 -22.74
C LEU A 309 31.57 3.72 -23.78
N SER A 310 32.78 3.35 -23.36
CA SER A 310 33.92 3.12 -24.28
C SER A 310 33.68 1.87 -25.16
N PRO A 311 34.39 1.71 -26.28
CA PRO A 311 34.21 0.55 -27.17
C PRO A 311 34.33 -0.79 -26.43
N GLY A 312 35.40 -0.99 -25.66
CA GLY A 312 35.59 -2.24 -24.89
C GLY A 312 34.52 -2.47 -23.82
N GLN A 313 33.98 -1.40 -23.20
CA GLN A 313 32.86 -1.52 -22.26
C GLN A 313 31.56 -1.91 -22.96
N ARG A 314 31.33 -1.43 -24.19
CA ARG A 314 30.16 -1.82 -24.99
C ARG A 314 30.26 -3.28 -25.41
N ASP A 315 31.43 -3.73 -25.87
CA ASP A 315 31.65 -5.10 -26.30
C ASP A 315 31.41 -6.07 -25.15
N LEU A 316 31.92 -5.76 -23.95
CA LEU A 316 31.68 -6.55 -22.75
C LEU A 316 30.20 -6.58 -22.33
N LEU A 317 29.51 -5.43 -22.38
CA LEU A 317 28.08 -5.34 -22.08
C LEU A 317 27.28 -6.29 -22.97
N TRP A 318 27.55 -6.28 -24.27
CA TRP A 318 26.85 -7.13 -25.24
C TRP A 318 27.25 -8.59 -25.16
N ALA A 319 28.53 -8.89 -24.86
CA ALA A 319 28.98 -10.25 -24.60
C ALA A 319 28.26 -10.88 -23.39
N SER A 320 27.84 -10.06 -22.42
CA SER A 320 27.12 -10.51 -21.22
C SER A 320 25.59 -10.60 -21.41
N LEU A 321 25.05 -10.20 -22.57
CA LEU A 321 23.62 -10.17 -22.89
C LEU A 321 23.29 -11.00 -24.14
N PRO A 322 23.49 -12.34 -24.12
CA PRO A 322 23.24 -13.20 -25.28
C PRO A 322 21.76 -13.18 -25.71
N GLU A 323 20.84 -13.00 -24.75
CA GLU A 323 19.40 -12.85 -24.99
C GLU A 323 18.97 -11.38 -24.82
N CYS A 324 19.19 -10.56 -25.85
CA CYS A 324 18.88 -9.11 -25.85
C CYS A 324 17.37 -8.75 -25.75
N GLY A 325 16.50 -9.72 -25.47
CA GLY A 325 15.05 -9.57 -25.62
C GLY A 325 14.30 -9.12 -24.37
N HIS A 326 14.88 -9.20 -23.18
CA HIS A 326 14.16 -8.89 -21.93
C HIS A 326 14.46 -7.46 -21.45
N PRO A 327 13.52 -6.48 -21.54
CA PRO A 327 13.76 -5.10 -21.14
C PRO A 327 14.17 -4.93 -19.68
N GLY A 328 13.65 -5.76 -18.78
CA GLY A 328 14.05 -5.78 -17.37
C GLY A 328 15.54 -6.06 -17.20
N GLN A 329 16.06 -7.07 -17.91
CA GLN A 329 17.48 -7.42 -17.88
C GLN A 329 18.35 -6.32 -18.48
N LEU A 330 17.95 -5.74 -19.62
CA LEU A 330 18.65 -4.60 -20.22
C LEU A 330 18.74 -3.41 -19.26
N ARG A 331 17.65 -3.11 -18.53
CA ARG A 331 17.64 -2.03 -17.54
C ARG A 331 18.60 -2.32 -16.37
N LEU A 332 18.67 -3.57 -15.91
CA LEU A 332 19.60 -3.98 -14.86
C LEU A 332 21.07 -3.88 -15.32
N ALA A 333 21.37 -4.36 -16.52
CA ALA A 333 22.70 -4.26 -17.11
C ALA A 333 23.12 -2.80 -17.31
N PHE A 334 22.19 -1.94 -17.75
CA PHE A 334 22.40 -0.50 -17.84
C PHE A 334 22.72 0.13 -16.48
N GLU A 335 21.97 -0.20 -15.42
CA GLU A 335 22.19 0.35 -14.09
C GLU A 335 23.59 0.03 -13.54
N GLU A 336 24.12 -1.13 -13.89
CA GLU A 336 25.49 -1.50 -13.55
C GLU A 336 26.51 -0.78 -14.44
N ALA A 337 26.31 -0.78 -15.76
CA ALA A 337 27.18 -0.11 -16.72
C ALA A 337 27.30 1.40 -16.49
N ARG A 338 26.23 2.05 -16.00
CA ARG A 338 26.20 3.49 -15.67
C ARG A 338 27.20 3.88 -14.57
N LYS A 339 27.66 2.91 -13.77
CA LYS A 339 28.62 3.12 -12.67
C LYS A 339 30.07 3.02 -13.12
N TRP A 340 30.35 2.45 -14.29
CA TRP A 340 31.72 2.31 -14.79
C TRP A 340 32.32 3.69 -15.10
N ALA A 341 33.51 3.95 -14.57
CA ALA A 341 34.32 5.07 -15.04
C ALA A 341 34.97 4.70 -16.37
N SER A 342 35.45 5.69 -17.13
CA SER A 342 36.08 5.46 -18.44
C SER A 342 37.30 4.54 -18.37
N PHE A 343 38.01 4.54 -17.23
CA PHE A 343 39.20 3.74 -16.98
C PHE A 343 38.91 2.42 -16.22
N THR A 344 37.66 2.16 -15.84
CA THR A 344 37.31 0.92 -15.13
C THR A 344 37.27 -0.23 -16.14
N VAL A 345 38.07 -1.28 -15.90
CA VAL A 345 37.93 -2.57 -16.57
C VAL A 345 36.75 -3.29 -15.91
N PRO A 346 35.60 -3.44 -16.59
CA PRO A 346 34.44 -3.99 -15.95
C PRO A 346 34.54 -5.51 -15.83
N THR A 347 33.97 -6.07 -14.77
CA THR A 347 33.76 -7.50 -14.63
C THR A 347 32.60 -7.95 -15.52
N PRO A 348 32.59 -9.21 -16.02
CA PRO A 348 31.46 -9.75 -16.77
C PRO A 348 30.17 -9.59 -15.98
N LEU A 349 29.11 -9.11 -16.64
CA LEU A 349 27.80 -8.99 -16.01
C LEU A 349 27.19 -10.37 -15.88
N ALA A 350 26.44 -10.58 -14.80
CA ALA A 350 25.61 -11.76 -14.62
C ALA A 350 24.65 -11.95 -15.81
N SER A 351 24.45 -13.20 -16.22
CA SER A 351 23.67 -13.55 -17.41
C SER A 351 22.18 -13.60 -17.13
N THR A 352 21.77 -13.68 -15.86
CA THR A 352 20.37 -13.71 -15.44
C THR A 352 20.01 -12.56 -14.50
N ALA A 353 18.75 -12.11 -14.52
CA ALA A 353 18.27 -11.06 -13.63
C ALA A 353 18.44 -11.41 -12.13
N MET A 354 18.30 -12.69 -11.78
CA MET A 354 18.50 -13.18 -10.41
C MET A 354 19.96 -13.03 -9.99
N GLU A 355 20.92 -13.47 -10.81
CA GLU A 355 22.34 -13.32 -10.52
C GLU A 355 22.76 -11.85 -10.39
N VAL A 356 22.23 -10.95 -11.23
CA VAL A 356 22.48 -9.50 -11.11
C VAL A 356 21.99 -8.98 -9.75
N MET A 357 20.82 -9.44 -9.28
CA MET A 357 20.31 -9.09 -7.95
C MET A 357 21.19 -9.66 -6.83
N HIS A 358 21.71 -10.88 -6.95
CA HIS A 358 22.67 -11.44 -6.00
C HIS A 358 23.97 -10.62 -5.94
N GLN A 359 24.53 -10.25 -7.09
CA GLN A 359 25.73 -9.42 -7.17
C GLN A 359 25.51 -8.03 -6.57
N LEU A 360 24.33 -7.42 -6.80
CA LEU A 360 23.94 -6.18 -6.16
C LEU A 360 23.98 -6.30 -4.63
N CYS A 361 23.39 -7.36 -4.06
CA CYS A 361 23.42 -7.61 -2.63
C CYS A 361 24.85 -7.75 -2.10
N VAL A 362 25.70 -8.56 -2.75
CA VAL A 362 27.12 -8.75 -2.35
C VAL A 362 27.86 -7.42 -2.29
N ARG A 363 27.72 -6.58 -3.32
CA ARG A 363 28.36 -5.26 -3.34
C ARG A 363 27.87 -4.35 -2.21
N LEU A 364 26.56 -4.33 -1.96
CA LEU A 364 25.99 -3.52 -0.88
C LEU A 364 26.54 -3.97 0.47
N GLU A 365 26.63 -5.29 0.70
CA GLU A 365 27.20 -5.86 1.93
C GLU A 365 28.67 -5.49 2.11
N GLN A 366 29.46 -5.51 1.04
CA GLN A 366 30.88 -5.09 1.09
C GLN A 366 31.03 -3.60 1.44
N THR A 367 30.10 -2.76 0.98
CA THR A 367 30.19 -1.29 1.14
C THR A 367 29.62 -0.82 2.48
N HIS A 368 28.51 -1.40 2.93
CA HIS A 368 27.73 -0.93 4.08
C HIS A 368 27.71 -1.91 5.26
N GLY A 369 28.32 -3.08 5.10
CA GLY A 369 28.30 -4.17 6.07
C GLY A 369 27.09 -5.09 5.88
N GLN A 370 27.35 -6.41 5.93
CA GLN A 370 26.34 -7.44 5.67
C GLN A 370 25.13 -7.33 6.61
N LEU A 371 25.38 -7.09 7.91
CA LEU A 371 24.31 -7.00 8.90
C LEU A 371 23.36 -5.84 8.58
N LEU A 372 23.87 -4.63 8.33
CA LEU A 372 23.01 -3.48 8.05
C LEU A 372 22.16 -3.70 6.80
N VAL A 373 22.76 -4.22 5.73
CA VAL A 373 22.06 -4.50 4.46
C VAL A 373 20.98 -5.55 4.65
N SER A 374 21.32 -6.67 5.30
CA SER A 374 20.37 -7.74 5.65
C SER A 374 19.17 -7.21 6.43
N ARG A 375 19.41 -6.36 7.43
CA ARG A 375 18.38 -5.83 8.32
C ARG A 375 17.48 -4.85 7.61
N VAL A 376 18.05 -3.89 6.89
CA VAL A 376 17.30 -2.89 6.12
C VAL A 376 16.42 -3.55 5.05
N LEU A 377 17.01 -4.41 4.22
CA LEU A 377 16.27 -5.09 3.16
C LEU A 377 15.26 -6.10 3.72
N GLY A 378 15.65 -6.82 4.77
CA GLY A 378 14.78 -7.73 5.49
C GLY A 378 13.54 -7.04 6.05
N TYR A 379 13.69 -5.89 6.72
CA TYR A 379 12.54 -5.14 7.26
C TYR A 379 11.62 -4.59 6.17
N ILE A 380 12.18 -4.03 5.09
CA ILE A 380 11.37 -3.53 3.97
C ILE A 380 10.57 -4.68 3.32
N VAL A 381 11.17 -5.86 3.15
CA VAL A 381 10.51 -7.01 2.52
C VAL A 381 9.55 -7.75 3.47
N SER A 382 9.80 -7.71 4.79
CA SER A 382 8.91 -8.30 5.80
C SER A 382 7.64 -7.48 6.04
N SER A 383 7.64 -6.16 5.79
CA SER A 383 6.43 -5.35 5.82
C SER A 383 5.54 -5.63 4.60
N ARG A 384 4.20 -5.58 4.77
CA ARG A 384 3.25 -5.94 3.71
C ARG A 384 3.42 -5.10 2.45
N ARG A 385 3.69 -3.80 2.60
CA ARG A 385 3.79 -2.83 1.49
C ARG A 385 5.05 -1.95 1.56
N GLY A 386 5.98 -2.26 2.46
CA GLY A 386 7.19 -1.50 2.70
C GLY A 386 7.08 -0.53 3.90
N LEU A 387 8.18 0.15 4.20
CA LEU A 387 8.30 1.01 5.38
C LEU A 387 8.57 2.45 4.96
N SER A 388 7.98 3.39 5.67
CA SER A 388 8.39 4.78 5.58
C SER A 388 9.81 4.95 6.14
N GLU A 389 10.51 6.00 5.69
CA GLU A 389 11.86 6.28 6.18
C GLU A 389 11.92 6.49 7.71
N PRO A 390 10.95 7.18 8.36
CA PRO A 390 10.88 7.25 9.82
C PRO A 390 10.66 5.89 10.49
N GLU A 391 9.72 5.08 10.00
CA GLU A 391 9.47 3.74 10.56
C GLU A 391 10.72 2.86 10.47
N LEU A 392 11.41 2.85 9.31
CA LEU A 392 12.65 2.09 9.15
C LEU A 392 13.72 2.54 10.15
N LYS A 393 13.90 3.85 10.37
CA LYS A 393 14.86 4.37 11.35
C LYS A 393 14.47 4.02 12.79
N ASP A 394 13.18 3.99 13.11
CA ASP A 394 12.67 3.59 14.41
C ASP A 394 12.93 2.10 14.65
N VAL A 395 12.57 1.24 13.69
CA VAL A 395 12.81 -0.22 13.75
C VAL A 395 14.29 -0.54 13.87
N LEU A 396 15.16 0.12 13.09
CA LEU A 396 16.62 -0.04 13.23
C LEU A 396 17.16 0.49 14.56
N SER A 397 16.46 1.42 15.22
CA SER A 397 16.81 1.89 16.57
C SER A 397 16.35 0.91 17.66
N LEU A 398 15.46 -0.03 17.34
CA LEU A 398 15.05 -1.12 18.23
C LEU A 398 15.91 -2.38 18.06
N ASP A 399 16.56 -2.58 16.90
CA ASP A 399 17.41 -3.75 16.68
C ASP A 399 18.77 -3.60 17.38
N ASP A 400 18.97 -4.37 18.46
CA ASP A 400 20.19 -4.30 19.26
C ASP A 400 21.42 -4.84 18.52
N GLU A 401 21.28 -5.80 17.60
CA GLU A 401 22.40 -6.31 16.82
C GLU A 401 22.91 -5.24 15.85
N VAL A 402 22.01 -4.50 15.20
CA VAL A 402 22.36 -3.36 14.34
C VAL A 402 23.10 -2.30 15.16
N LEU A 403 22.58 -1.95 16.33
CA LEU A 403 23.19 -0.90 17.15
C LEU A 403 24.52 -1.33 17.75
N GLN A 404 24.67 -2.58 18.17
CA GLN A 404 25.96 -3.13 18.61
C GLN A 404 27.00 -3.11 17.49
N ALA A 405 26.61 -3.39 16.25
CA ALA A 405 27.50 -3.31 15.10
C ALA A 405 27.88 -1.86 14.74
N VAL A 406 26.92 -0.95 14.78
CA VAL A 406 27.14 0.47 14.46
C VAL A 406 28.00 1.17 15.52
N TYR A 407 27.76 0.90 16.80
CA TYR A 407 28.50 1.45 17.93
C TYR A 407 29.61 0.51 18.40
N ARG A 408 30.16 -0.31 17.49
CA ARG A 408 31.31 -1.18 17.79
C ARG A 408 32.55 -0.37 18.12
N ASP A 409 32.81 0.67 17.35
CA ASP A 409 34.03 1.50 17.45
C ASP A 409 33.72 2.93 17.96
N TRP A 410 32.47 3.21 18.33
CA TRP A 410 31.99 4.53 18.73
C TRP A 410 31.23 4.47 20.05
N THR A 411 31.48 5.43 20.94
CA THR A 411 30.64 5.59 22.13
C THR A 411 29.32 6.27 21.76
N PRO A 412 28.21 5.90 22.41
CA PRO A 412 26.92 6.52 22.14
C PRO A 412 26.96 8.01 22.49
N PRO A 413 26.28 8.87 21.72
CA PRO A 413 26.31 10.32 21.93
C PRO A 413 25.66 10.75 23.26
N SER A 414 24.83 9.90 23.86
CA SER A 414 24.15 10.16 25.13
C SER A 414 24.10 8.89 26.00
N ARG A 415 24.04 9.08 27.32
CA ARG A 415 23.81 8.01 28.31
C ARG A 415 22.33 7.76 28.59
N GLU A 416 21.42 8.52 27.97
CA GLU A 416 19.98 8.41 28.19
C GLU A 416 19.23 7.96 26.93
N LEU A 417 19.84 8.16 25.76
CA LEU A 417 19.20 7.98 24.46
C LEU A 417 20.13 7.27 23.48
N LEU A 418 19.60 6.32 22.74
CA LEU A 418 20.34 5.63 21.68
C LEU A 418 19.46 5.38 20.45
N ARG A 419 19.90 5.91 19.32
CA ARG A 419 19.23 5.77 18.02
C ARG A 419 20.18 5.34 16.92
N PHE A 420 19.60 4.74 15.87
CA PHE A 420 20.29 4.44 14.64
C PHE A 420 20.75 5.73 13.93
N PRO A 421 22.05 5.87 13.58
CA PRO A 421 22.57 7.07 12.90
C PRO A 421 21.97 7.26 11.49
N PRO A 422 21.28 8.39 11.22
CA PRO A 422 20.61 8.60 9.93
C PRO A 422 21.54 8.56 8.71
N LEU A 423 22.81 8.95 8.87
CA LEU A 423 23.78 9.01 7.78
C LEU A 423 24.05 7.64 7.14
N LEU A 424 24.04 6.56 7.93
CA LEU A 424 24.25 5.20 7.43
C LEU A 424 23.13 4.80 6.48
N TRP A 425 21.88 5.10 6.85
CA TRP A 425 20.74 4.88 5.97
C TRP A 425 20.80 5.76 4.71
N VAL A 426 21.16 7.04 4.83
CA VAL A 426 21.26 7.93 3.65
C VAL A 426 22.25 7.40 2.62
N ARG A 427 23.41 6.88 3.06
CA ARG A 427 24.42 6.28 2.19
C ARG A 427 23.89 5.01 1.51
N LEU A 428 23.30 4.09 2.28
CA LEU A 428 22.74 2.85 1.73
C LEU A 428 21.57 3.13 0.76
N ARG A 429 20.67 4.06 1.12
CA ARG A 429 19.54 4.46 0.26
C ARG A 429 20.00 5.03 -1.07
N ARG A 430 21.06 5.84 -1.07
CA ARG A 430 21.66 6.38 -2.30
C ARG A 430 22.15 5.26 -3.22
N ASP A 431 22.81 4.27 -2.64
CA ASP A 431 23.42 3.18 -3.42
C ASP A 431 22.37 2.12 -3.87
N LEU A 432 21.26 1.99 -3.13
CA LEU A 432 20.07 1.24 -3.56
C LEU A 432 19.35 1.92 -4.73
N GLY A 433 19.31 3.26 -4.77
CA GLY A 433 18.81 4.03 -5.91
C GLY A 433 17.42 3.57 -6.40
N ASN A 434 17.36 3.18 -7.68
CA ASN A 434 16.14 2.76 -8.37
C ASN A 434 15.58 1.39 -7.91
N CYS A 435 16.30 0.66 -7.06
CA CYS A 435 15.77 -0.57 -6.45
C CYS A 435 14.67 -0.29 -5.42
N LEU A 436 14.53 0.97 -4.97
CA LEU A 436 13.47 1.41 -4.06
C LEU A 436 12.38 2.17 -4.82
N ALA A 437 11.15 1.70 -4.72
CA ALA A 437 9.96 2.40 -5.18
C ALA A 437 9.32 3.18 -4.02
N ARG A 438 8.81 4.38 -4.33
CA ARG A 438 8.02 5.18 -3.40
C ARG A 438 6.54 4.93 -3.64
N ARG A 439 5.78 4.62 -2.57
CA ARG A 439 4.35 4.33 -2.66
C ARG A 439 3.56 5.16 -1.63
N PRO A 440 2.65 6.05 -2.06
CA PRO A 440 1.77 6.76 -1.15
C PRO A 440 0.69 5.81 -0.61
N MET A 441 0.77 5.47 0.69
CA MET A 441 -0.09 4.49 1.36
C MET A 441 -0.38 4.94 2.79
N ASP A 442 -1.64 4.86 3.22
CA ASP A 442 -2.09 5.13 4.61
C ASP A 442 -1.63 6.50 5.15
N GLY A 443 -1.51 7.50 4.28
CA GLY A 443 -1.02 8.84 4.61
C GLY A 443 0.52 8.98 4.66
N PHE A 444 1.27 7.92 4.36
CA PHE A 444 2.73 7.90 4.35
C PHE A 444 3.30 7.67 2.95
N THR A 445 4.55 8.08 2.74
CA THR A 445 5.35 7.62 1.58
C THR A 445 6.19 6.43 2.01
N LEU A 446 5.78 5.23 1.62
CA LEU A 446 6.48 3.99 1.91
C LEU A 446 7.58 3.72 0.89
N LEU A 447 8.66 3.10 1.36
CA LEU A 447 9.73 2.56 0.55
C LEU A 447 9.53 1.06 0.41
N ALA A 448 9.38 0.60 -0.82
CA ALA A 448 9.22 -0.80 -1.17
C ALA A 448 10.29 -1.23 -2.18
N ILE A 449 10.54 -2.53 -2.30
CA ILE A 449 11.42 -3.05 -3.34
C ILE A 449 10.72 -2.95 -4.70
N ALA A 450 11.37 -2.29 -5.66
CA ALA A 450 10.81 -2.05 -7.00
C ALA A 450 10.80 -3.33 -7.86
N HIS A 451 11.79 -4.20 -7.71
CA HIS A 451 11.97 -5.40 -8.52
C HIS A 451 11.54 -6.66 -7.76
N ARG A 452 10.64 -7.45 -8.38
CA ARG A 452 10.18 -8.73 -7.80
C ARG A 452 11.34 -9.71 -7.59
N GLN A 453 12.27 -9.80 -8.54
CA GLN A 453 13.46 -10.65 -8.45
C GLN A 453 14.33 -10.30 -7.24
N LEU A 454 14.50 -9.00 -6.95
CA LEU A 454 15.26 -8.57 -5.77
C LEU A 454 14.56 -9.01 -4.47
N THR A 455 13.23 -8.96 -4.45
CA THR A 455 12.44 -9.43 -3.31
C THR A 455 12.64 -10.94 -3.08
N GLU A 456 12.72 -11.73 -4.14
CA GLU A 456 13.00 -13.17 -4.07
C GLU A 456 14.41 -13.44 -3.54
N VAL A 457 15.44 -12.75 -4.08
CA VAL A 457 16.82 -12.83 -3.57
C VAL A 457 16.91 -12.45 -2.10
N ILE A 458 16.24 -11.38 -1.68
CA ILE A 458 16.22 -10.94 -0.27
C ILE A 458 15.57 -12.01 0.62
N ARG A 459 14.47 -12.64 0.16
CA ARG A 459 13.78 -13.68 0.94
C ARG A 459 14.68 -14.89 1.17
N GLU A 460 15.34 -15.35 0.13
CA GLU A 460 16.26 -16.49 0.22
C GLU A 460 17.49 -16.15 1.08
N ARG A 461 18.10 -15.00 0.84
CA ARG A 461 19.38 -14.62 1.44
C ARG A 461 19.28 -14.12 2.88
N TYR A 462 18.21 -13.40 3.23
CA TYR A 462 18.10 -12.68 4.51
C TYR A 462 16.90 -13.10 5.37
N LEU A 463 15.92 -13.81 4.81
CA LEU A 463 14.69 -14.21 5.51
C LEU A 463 14.50 -15.73 5.55
N SER A 464 15.58 -16.50 5.55
CA SER A 464 15.55 -17.95 5.71
C SER A 464 15.57 -18.34 7.19
N GLY A 465 14.92 -19.47 7.51
CA GLY A 465 14.86 -20.01 8.87
C GLY A 465 14.26 -19.05 9.90
N SER A 466 14.91 -18.95 11.07
CA SER A 466 14.43 -18.13 12.19
C SER A 466 14.59 -16.62 11.98
N GLU A 467 15.41 -16.20 11.01
CA GLU A 467 15.63 -14.77 10.74
C GLU A 467 14.34 -14.05 10.31
N LYS A 468 13.48 -14.73 9.53
CA LYS A 468 12.15 -14.21 9.18
C LYS A 468 11.33 -13.91 10.43
N ALA A 469 11.20 -14.88 11.34
CA ALA A 469 10.43 -14.72 12.56
C ALA A 469 10.98 -13.57 13.43
N LYS A 470 12.31 -13.41 13.51
CA LYS A 470 12.95 -12.28 14.20
C LYS A 470 12.63 -10.93 13.55
N ARG A 471 12.65 -10.82 12.21
CA ARG A 471 12.25 -9.56 11.53
C ARG A 471 10.82 -9.19 11.83
N HIS A 472 9.91 -10.15 11.71
CA HIS A 472 8.49 -9.93 12.04
C HIS A 472 8.31 -9.61 13.54
N GLY A 473 9.06 -10.26 14.44
CA GLY A 473 8.99 -9.97 15.87
C GLY A 473 9.38 -8.53 16.21
N MET A 474 10.43 -8.00 15.57
CA MET A 474 10.84 -6.61 15.78
C MET A 474 9.82 -5.61 15.22
N LEU A 475 9.22 -5.92 14.06
CA LEU A 475 8.15 -5.10 13.50
C LEU A 475 6.88 -5.16 14.35
N ALA A 476 6.57 -6.32 14.95
CA ALA A 476 5.47 -6.46 15.91
C ALA A 476 5.71 -5.57 17.15
N ASP A 477 6.91 -5.59 17.74
CA ASP A 477 7.25 -4.72 18.89
C ASP A 477 7.12 -3.23 18.55
N PHE A 478 7.52 -2.85 17.33
CA PHE A 478 7.36 -1.48 16.86
C PHE A 478 5.87 -1.10 16.77
N PHE A 479 5.04 -1.89 16.08
CA PHE A 479 3.60 -1.58 15.90
C PHE A 479 2.76 -1.78 17.17
N LEU A 480 3.19 -2.62 18.11
CA LEU A 480 2.62 -2.67 19.47
C LEU A 480 2.88 -1.38 20.23
N GLY A 481 4.01 -0.72 19.96
CA GLY A 481 4.47 0.45 20.69
C GLY A 481 5.21 0.10 21.99
N THR A 482 5.69 -1.15 22.13
CA THR A 482 6.33 -1.71 23.34
C THR A 482 7.43 -0.81 23.92
N TRP A 483 8.23 -0.20 23.04
CA TRP A 483 9.41 0.60 23.41
C TRP A 483 9.21 2.10 23.16
N SER A 484 7.96 2.56 23.06
CA SER A 484 7.62 3.97 22.86
C SER A 484 7.32 4.69 24.17
N GLN A 485 7.00 5.99 24.11
CA GLN A 485 6.57 6.80 25.27
C GLN A 485 7.55 6.82 26.46
N GLY A 486 8.85 6.72 26.20
CA GLY A 486 9.89 6.79 27.22
C GLY A 486 10.25 5.44 27.85
N THR A 487 9.62 4.34 27.42
CA THR A 487 10.02 2.99 27.82
C THR A 487 11.44 2.71 27.35
N LYS A 488 12.34 2.46 28.31
CA LYS A 488 13.76 2.24 28.05
C LYS A 488 14.02 0.77 27.73
N LYS A 489 14.90 0.52 26.76
CA LYS A 489 15.31 -0.82 26.33
C LYS A 489 16.75 -1.08 26.74
N LEU A 490 16.99 -2.25 27.34
CA LEU A 490 18.31 -2.70 27.78
C LEU A 490 19.20 -3.08 26.58
N ILE A 491 20.47 -2.68 26.61
CA ILE A 491 21.49 -3.05 25.61
C ILE A 491 22.88 -3.02 26.23
N THR A 492 23.75 -3.95 25.83
CA THR A 492 25.18 -3.93 26.16
C THR A 492 25.96 -3.56 24.91
N LEU A 493 26.69 -2.44 24.94
CA LEU A 493 27.53 -1.99 23.83
C LEU A 493 28.98 -2.48 23.99
N PRO A 494 29.68 -2.90 22.92
CA PRO A 494 31.02 -3.49 23.01
C PRO A 494 32.04 -2.64 23.78
N LEU A 495 32.12 -1.33 23.49
CA LEU A 495 33.08 -0.43 24.15
C LEU A 495 32.69 -0.04 25.58
N VAL A 496 31.41 -0.11 25.93
CA VAL A 496 30.95 0.28 27.28
C VAL A 496 31.03 -0.90 28.24
N GLY A 497 30.82 -2.13 27.74
CA GLY A 497 30.90 -3.38 28.51
C GLY A 497 29.80 -3.57 29.57
N LYS A 498 29.15 -2.50 30.02
CA LYS A 498 28.05 -2.52 31.01
C LYS A 498 26.68 -2.41 30.32
N PRO A 499 25.63 -3.08 30.86
CA PRO A 499 24.28 -2.93 30.35
C PRO A 499 23.78 -1.50 30.57
N LEU A 500 23.24 -0.90 29.51
CA LEU A 500 22.64 0.42 29.50
C LEU A 500 21.14 0.28 29.29
N ASN A 501 20.35 1.02 30.06
CA ASN A 501 18.90 1.10 29.85
C ASN A 501 18.56 2.45 29.22
N LEU A 502 18.29 2.46 27.91
CA LEU A 502 18.24 3.67 27.09
C LEU A 502 16.89 3.83 26.40
N ASP A 503 16.40 5.06 26.34
CA ASP A 503 15.24 5.41 25.53
C ASP A 503 15.62 5.40 24.05
N ARG A 504 14.84 4.71 23.23
CA ARG A 504 15.07 4.63 21.78
C ARG A 504 14.38 5.75 21.02
N LYS A 505 13.54 6.55 21.68
CA LYS A 505 12.74 7.64 21.10
C LYS A 505 12.08 7.23 19.78
N VAL A 506 11.47 6.05 19.78
CA VAL A 506 10.64 5.58 18.67
C VAL A 506 9.25 6.18 18.78
N ALA A 507 8.61 6.44 17.64
CA ALA A 507 7.27 7.00 17.61
C ALA A 507 6.26 6.06 18.28
N PRO A 508 5.30 6.59 19.06
CA PRO A 508 4.20 5.78 19.57
C PRO A 508 3.33 5.26 18.42
N GLN A 509 2.80 4.05 18.60
CA GLN A 509 1.88 3.40 17.66
C GLN A 509 0.52 3.19 18.33
N PRO A 510 -0.25 4.27 18.61
CA PRO A 510 -1.57 4.11 19.20
C PRO A 510 -2.53 3.47 18.19
N LEU A 511 -3.62 2.90 18.69
CA LEU A 511 -4.69 2.38 17.83
C LEU A 511 -5.45 3.51 17.11
N TRP A 512 -5.60 4.63 17.80
CA TRP A 512 -6.21 5.87 17.32
C TRP A 512 -5.23 7.03 17.50
N PHE A 513 -4.98 7.80 16.44
CA PHE A 513 -4.22 9.06 16.53
C PHE A 513 -5.06 10.20 17.12
N SER A 514 -6.38 10.13 16.93
CA SER A 514 -7.41 10.99 17.53
C SER A 514 -8.75 10.25 17.54
N ASP A 515 -9.80 10.84 18.09
CA ASP A 515 -11.13 10.23 18.22
C ASP A 515 -11.74 9.77 16.88
N THR A 516 -11.27 10.32 15.74
CA THR A 516 -11.79 10.00 14.40
C THR A 516 -10.74 9.42 13.45
N VAL A 517 -9.45 9.42 13.83
CA VAL A 517 -8.35 9.03 12.93
C VAL A 517 -7.68 7.77 13.44
N ALA A 518 -8.03 6.63 12.85
CA ALA A 518 -7.44 5.33 13.16
C ALA A 518 -6.01 5.20 12.61
N ASN A 519 -5.16 4.44 13.29
CA ASN A 519 -3.84 4.08 12.80
C ASN A 519 -3.94 2.89 11.82
N LEU A 520 -4.26 3.18 10.56
CA LEU A 520 -4.41 2.18 9.50
C LEU A 520 -3.14 1.34 9.29
N ARG A 521 -1.95 1.93 9.48
CA ARG A 521 -0.67 1.20 9.40
C ARG A 521 -0.60 0.10 10.45
N LYS A 522 -0.86 0.43 11.72
CA LYS A 522 -0.90 -0.55 12.82
C LYS A 522 -1.93 -1.65 12.54
N LEU A 523 -3.14 -1.27 12.12
CA LEU A 523 -4.23 -2.22 11.83
C LEU A 523 -3.86 -3.26 10.75
N LYS A 524 -3.13 -2.85 9.72
CA LYS A 524 -2.74 -3.74 8.61
C LYS A 524 -1.47 -4.54 8.88
N GLU A 525 -0.49 -3.96 9.57
CA GLU A 525 0.84 -4.56 9.74
C GLU A 525 0.94 -5.44 11.01
N LEU A 526 0.36 -5.02 12.14
CA LEU A 526 0.56 -5.73 13.40
C LEU A 526 0.08 -7.19 13.37
N PRO A 527 -1.15 -7.52 12.92
CA PRO A 527 -1.62 -8.91 12.91
C PRO A 527 -0.74 -9.80 12.02
N HIS A 528 -0.29 -9.25 10.88
CA HIS A 528 0.62 -9.92 9.97
C HIS A 528 1.98 -10.23 10.62
N HIS A 529 2.54 -9.27 11.37
CA HIS A 529 3.81 -9.48 12.05
C HIS A 529 3.70 -10.45 13.23
N LEU A 530 2.64 -10.38 14.05
CA LEU A 530 2.41 -11.32 15.15
C LEU A 530 2.29 -12.77 14.65
N LEU A 531 1.54 -12.97 13.55
CA LEU A 531 1.42 -14.28 12.91
C LEU A 531 2.78 -14.82 12.48
N HIS A 532 3.52 -14.05 11.68
CA HIS A 532 4.78 -14.53 11.09
C HIS A 532 5.96 -14.56 12.06
N SER A 533 5.85 -13.91 13.22
CA SER A 533 6.81 -14.07 14.32
C SER A 533 6.48 -15.27 15.23
N GLY A 534 5.34 -15.95 15.02
CA GLY A 534 4.86 -17.04 15.87
C GLY A 534 4.26 -16.58 17.21
N ARG A 535 3.94 -15.30 17.36
CA ARG A 535 3.34 -14.73 18.59
C ARG A 535 1.82 -14.87 18.56
N ILE A 536 1.36 -16.13 18.46
CA ILE A 536 -0.05 -16.46 18.23
C ILE A 536 -0.93 -16.05 19.42
N GLU A 537 -0.43 -16.17 20.65
CA GLU A 537 -1.17 -15.74 21.84
C GLU A 537 -1.45 -14.24 21.86
N GLU A 538 -0.50 -13.42 21.41
CA GLU A 538 -0.69 -11.98 21.33
C GLU A 538 -1.59 -11.59 20.16
N LEU A 539 -1.49 -12.29 19.02
CA LEU A 539 -2.46 -12.15 17.93
C LEU A 539 -3.89 -12.46 18.43
N LYS A 540 -4.04 -13.51 19.24
CA LYS A 540 -5.31 -13.88 19.83
C LYS A 540 -5.84 -12.80 20.78
N GLN A 541 -4.99 -12.28 21.67
CA GLN A 541 -5.43 -11.38 22.75
C GLN A 541 -5.54 -9.90 22.32
N GLU A 542 -4.56 -9.37 21.61
CA GLU A 542 -4.45 -7.95 21.26
C GLU A 542 -5.23 -7.58 20.00
N VAL A 543 -5.52 -8.56 19.14
CA VAL A 543 -6.16 -8.35 17.83
C VAL A 543 -7.53 -9.04 17.77
N LEU A 544 -7.57 -10.38 17.77
CA LEU A 544 -8.80 -11.13 17.50
C LEU A 544 -9.77 -11.13 18.70
N GLY A 545 -9.25 -11.00 19.92
CA GLY A 545 -9.98 -10.97 21.18
C GLY A 545 -10.07 -9.58 21.83
N SER A 546 -9.88 -8.52 21.04
CA SER A 546 -9.92 -7.13 21.49
C SER A 546 -11.07 -6.37 20.83
N MET A 547 -12.08 -5.95 21.61
CA MET A 547 -13.18 -5.11 21.14
C MET A 547 -12.72 -3.73 20.69
N ASP A 548 -11.65 -3.18 21.28
CA ASP A 548 -11.04 -1.95 20.80
C ASP A 548 -10.48 -2.12 19.39
N TRP A 549 -9.78 -3.24 19.14
CA TRP A 549 -9.26 -3.57 17.82
C TRP A 549 -10.38 -3.81 16.80
N ILE A 550 -11.34 -4.69 17.14
CA ILE A 550 -12.47 -5.05 16.29
C ILE A 550 -13.28 -3.79 15.91
N SER A 551 -13.58 -2.93 16.88
CA SER A 551 -14.31 -1.69 16.63
C SER A 551 -13.49 -0.69 15.80
N CYS A 552 -12.20 -0.50 16.11
CA CYS A 552 -11.33 0.38 15.33
C CYS A 552 -11.20 -0.09 13.88
N ARG A 553 -10.96 -1.38 13.67
CA ARG A 553 -10.84 -1.97 12.35
C ARG A 553 -12.15 -1.92 11.58
N GLY A 554 -13.27 -2.19 12.25
CA GLY A 554 -14.60 -2.06 11.67
C GLY A 554 -14.87 -0.63 11.22
N VAL A 555 -14.81 0.35 12.13
CA VAL A 555 -15.12 1.76 11.84
C VAL A 555 -14.23 2.34 10.73
N SER A 556 -12.95 1.95 10.70
CA SER A 556 -11.98 2.51 9.73
C SER A 556 -11.89 1.75 8.39
N GLY A 557 -12.25 0.47 8.34
CA GLY A 557 -12.08 -0.40 7.17
C GLY A 557 -13.34 -1.11 6.69
N GLY A 558 -14.46 -0.98 7.39
CA GLY A 558 -15.71 -1.68 7.10
C GLY A 558 -15.74 -3.14 7.57
N ILE A 559 -16.91 -3.77 7.47
CA ILE A 559 -17.14 -5.15 7.94
C ILE A 559 -16.38 -6.17 7.09
N GLU A 560 -16.29 -5.94 5.77
CA GLU A 560 -15.59 -6.83 4.85
C GLU A 560 -14.10 -6.92 5.18
N SER A 561 -13.45 -5.76 5.43
CA SER A 561 -12.03 -5.76 5.81
C SER A 561 -11.76 -6.49 7.11
N LEU A 562 -12.71 -6.47 8.06
CA LEU A 562 -12.60 -7.19 9.31
C LEU A 562 -12.77 -8.69 9.11
N LEU A 563 -13.78 -9.11 8.34
CA LEU A 563 -14.01 -10.51 7.99
C LEU A 563 -12.83 -11.10 7.19
N ASP A 564 -12.23 -10.30 6.31
CA ASP A 564 -11.02 -10.66 5.57
C ASP A 564 -9.82 -10.89 6.50
N ASP A 565 -9.65 -10.05 7.52
CA ASP A 565 -8.58 -10.22 8.51
C ASP A 565 -8.82 -11.50 9.33
N PHE A 566 -10.05 -11.72 9.83
CA PHE A 566 -10.40 -12.96 10.53
C PHE A 566 -10.21 -14.19 9.63
N GLY A 567 -10.61 -14.13 8.36
CA GLY A 567 -10.41 -15.21 7.40
C GLY A 567 -8.94 -15.51 7.12
N LEU A 568 -8.08 -14.49 7.15
CA LEU A 568 -6.64 -14.65 6.95
C LEU A 568 -5.93 -15.25 8.18
N TYR A 569 -6.35 -14.86 9.39
CA TYR A 569 -5.62 -15.20 10.61
C TYR A 569 -6.20 -16.39 11.38
N ALA A 570 -7.52 -16.60 11.35
CA ALA A 570 -8.19 -17.68 12.08
C ALA A 570 -7.63 -19.08 11.78
N PRO A 571 -7.30 -19.47 10.52
CA PRO A 571 -6.75 -20.80 10.23
C PRO A 571 -5.41 -21.10 10.92
N HIS A 572 -4.72 -20.07 11.42
CA HIS A 572 -3.43 -20.20 12.08
C HIS A 572 -3.52 -20.12 13.62
N VAL A 573 -4.72 -19.94 14.16
CA VAL A 573 -4.96 -19.87 15.61
C VAL A 573 -5.74 -21.11 16.02
N ASP A 574 -5.14 -21.95 16.86
CA ASP A 574 -5.79 -23.15 17.40
C ASP A 574 -6.78 -22.74 18.51
N CYS A 575 -7.90 -22.14 18.12
CA CYS A 575 -8.93 -21.68 19.04
C CYS A 575 -10.30 -21.65 18.32
N PRO A 576 -11.23 -22.56 18.67
CA PRO A 576 -12.55 -22.62 18.01
C PRO A 576 -13.38 -21.35 18.26
N GLU A 577 -13.10 -20.63 19.35
CA GLU A 577 -13.73 -19.35 19.70
C GLU A 577 -13.56 -18.28 18.62
N VAL A 578 -12.44 -18.30 17.88
CA VAL A 578 -12.20 -17.35 16.78
C VAL A 578 -13.21 -17.56 15.64
N GLY A 579 -13.61 -18.81 15.38
CA GLY A 579 -14.67 -19.15 14.42
C GLY A 579 -16.01 -18.54 14.83
N LEU A 580 -16.40 -18.70 16.10
CA LEU A 580 -17.63 -18.12 16.64
C LEU A 580 -17.66 -16.59 16.50
N VAL A 581 -16.54 -15.92 16.77
CA VAL A 581 -16.45 -14.45 16.61
C VAL A 581 -16.56 -14.05 15.14
N ARG A 582 -15.89 -14.74 14.23
CA ARG A 582 -15.98 -14.48 12.79
C ARG A 582 -17.42 -14.64 12.29
N GLU A 583 -18.11 -15.71 12.69
CA GLU A 583 -19.50 -15.93 12.33
C GLU A 583 -20.43 -14.87 12.93
N ALA A 584 -20.21 -14.48 14.19
CA ALA A 584 -20.98 -13.40 14.80
C ALA A 584 -20.81 -12.08 14.02
N LEU A 585 -19.58 -11.75 13.59
CA LEU A 585 -19.29 -10.59 12.74
C LEU A 585 -19.98 -10.70 11.37
N GLN A 586 -20.04 -11.90 10.79
CA GLN A 586 -20.73 -12.13 9.52
C GLN A 586 -22.25 -11.89 9.66
N LEU A 587 -22.82 -12.27 10.79
CA LEU A 587 -24.23 -11.99 11.13
C LEU A 587 -24.50 -10.52 11.45
N CYS A 588 -23.48 -9.70 11.72
CA CYS A 588 -23.62 -8.26 11.93
C CYS A 588 -23.86 -7.47 10.63
N ARG A 589 -23.59 -8.06 9.45
CA ARG A 589 -23.64 -7.37 8.15
C ARG A 589 -24.91 -6.54 7.92
N PRO A 590 -26.14 -7.05 8.16
CA PRO A 590 -27.36 -6.28 7.91
C PRO A 590 -27.49 -5.03 8.77
N ALA A 591 -27.10 -5.11 10.05
CA ALA A 591 -27.16 -3.99 10.97
C ALA A 591 -26.17 -2.89 10.58
N VAL A 592 -24.95 -3.29 10.22
CA VAL A 592 -23.88 -2.39 9.79
C VAL A 592 -24.22 -1.70 8.46
N GLU A 593 -24.77 -2.43 7.49
CA GLU A 593 -25.14 -1.82 6.20
C GLU A 593 -26.30 -0.83 6.29
N PHE A 594 -27.22 -1.00 7.25
CA PHE A 594 -28.39 -0.13 7.39
C PHE A 594 -28.09 1.13 8.21
N ARG A 595 -27.27 1.02 9.25
CA ARG A 595 -27.01 2.09 10.22
C ARG A 595 -25.62 2.70 10.10
N GLY A 596 -24.74 2.11 9.31
CA GLY A 596 -23.32 2.44 9.29
C GLY A 596 -22.54 1.66 10.36
N MET A 597 -21.21 1.74 10.24
CA MET A 597 -20.30 1.03 11.12
C MET A 597 -19.95 1.88 12.34
N GLU A 598 -20.65 1.66 13.45
CA GLU A 598 -20.37 2.30 14.73
C GLU A 598 -19.96 1.29 15.81
N ARG A 599 -19.15 1.75 16.77
CA ARG A 599 -18.74 0.94 17.92
C ARG A 599 -19.93 0.48 18.77
N SER A 600 -20.96 1.31 18.92
CA SER A 600 -22.21 1.02 19.63
C SER A 600 -22.94 -0.19 19.05
N ILE A 601 -23.07 -0.23 17.72
CA ILE A 601 -23.73 -1.29 16.97
C ILE A 601 -22.92 -2.58 17.09
N LEU A 602 -21.61 -2.53 16.86
CA LEU A 602 -20.73 -3.68 17.00
C LEU A 602 -20.75 -4.28 18.40
N CYS A 603 -20.65 -3.46 19.45
CA CYS A 603 -20.72 -3.93 20.83
C CYS A 603 -22.07 -4.59 21.14
N THR A 604 -23.18 -4.02 20.65
CA THR A 604 -24.53 -4.56 20.85
C THR A 604 -24.69 -5.90 20.13
N GLU A 605 -24.37 -5.98 18.85
CA GLU A 605 -24.50 -7.20 18.03
C GLU A 605 -23.61 -8.32 18.57
N ILE A 606 -22.34 -8.02 18.88
CA ILE A 606 -21.40 -9.01 19.43
C ILE A 606 -21.90 -9.52 20.77
N LEU A 607 -22.30 -8.63 21.69
CA LEU A 607 -22.81 -9.05 22.99
C LEU A 607 -24.08 -9.89 22.83
N ALA A 608 -25.06 -9.45 22.05
CA ALA A 608 -26.35 -10.12 21.90
C ALA A 608 -26.27 -11.47 21.18
N ARG A 609 -25.21 -11.75 20.41
CA ARG A 609 -24.98 -13.03 19.71
C ARG A 609 -24.03 -13.96 20.45
N LEU A 610 -23.00 -13.43 21.09
CA LEU A 610 -21.97 -14.23 21.75
C LEU A 610 -22.27 -14.53 23.23
N HIS A 611 -23.23 -13.85 23.84
CA HIS A 611 -23.56 -14.05 25.26
C HIS A 611 -23.87 -15.51 25.61
N PHE A 612 -24.52 -16.25 24.71
CA PHE A 612 -24.82 -17.68 24.88
C PHE A 612 -23.57 -18.54 25.15
N PHE A 613 -22.41 -18.10 24.67
CA PHE A 613 -21.14 -18.83 24.75
C PHE A 613 -20.17 -18.24 25.78
N ALA A 614 -20.50 -17.11 26.40
CA ALA A 614 -19.56 -16.37 27.24
C ALA A 614 -19.02 -17.19 28.43
N THR A 615 -19.82 -18.10 28.98
CA THR A 615 -19.44 -18.97 30.09
C THR A 615 -18.72 -20.24 29.64
N SER A 616 -19.10 -20.81 28.50
CA SER A 616 -18.49 -22.03 27.95
C SER A 616 -17.17 -21.77 27.21
N HIS A 617 -16.98 -20.56 26.70
CA HIS A 617 -15.83 -20.12 25.92
C HIS A 617 -15.23 -18.83 26.52
N PRO A 618 -14.64 -18.88 27.72
CA PRO A 618 -14.25 -17.67 28.44
C PRO A 618 -12.98 -16.99 27.91
N ALA A 619 -12.13 -17.71 27.16
CA ALA A 619 -10.78 -17.24 26.83
C ALA A 619 -10.80 -16.02 25.90
N LEU A 620 -11.69 -16.03 24.91
CA LEU A 620 -11.84 -15.02 23.89
C LEU A 620 -13.28 -14.49 23.84
N VAL A 621 -14.31 -15.34 23.71
CA VAL A 621 -15.72 -14.91 23.65
C VAL A 621 -16.14 -14.24 24.96
N GLY A 622 -15.89 -14.90 26.10
CA GLY A 622 -16.21 -14.32 27.42
C GLY A 622 -15.51 -12.98 27.66
N ARG A 623 -14.23 -12.87 27.25
CA ARG A 623 -13.46 -11.63 27.32
C ARG A 623 -14.06 -10.52 26.45
N LEU A 624 -14.44 -10.81 25.20
CA LEU A 624 -15.08 -9.84 24.31
C LEU A 624 -16.42 -9.35 24.87
N CYS A 625 -17.25 -10.26 25.39
CA CYS A 625 -18.50 -9.92 26.06
C CYS A 625 -18.26 -8.99 27.26
N GLN A 626 -17.25 -9.26 28.08
CA GLN A 626 -16.87 -8.42 29.21
C GLN A 626 -16.39 -7.03 28.76
N GLN A 627 -15.60 -6.95 27.69
CA GLN A 627 -15.13 -5.68 27.13
C GLN A 627 -16.27 -4.85 26.52
N ALA A 628 -17.25 -5.51 25.87
CA ALA A 628 -18.45 -4.82 25.38
C ALA A 628 -19.28 -4.27 26.55
N GLN A 629 -19.49 -5.06 27.60
CA GLN A 629 -20.18 -4.62 28.81
C GLN A 629 -19.47 -3.47 29.53
N SER A 630 -18.13 -3.52 29.64
CA SER A 630 -17.37 -2.44 30.26
C SER A 630 -17.48 -1.14 29.44
N TRP A 631 -17.47 -1.24 28.11
CA TRP A 631 -17.68 -0.09 27.23
C TRP A 631 -19.07 0.54 27.44
N PHE A 632 -20.13 -0.25 27.54
CA PHE A 632 -21.48 0.28 27.79
C PHE A 632 -21.58 1.07 29.11
N ARG A 633 -20.83 0.68 30.15
CA ARG A 633 -20.82 1.38 31.45
C ARG A 633 -20.19 2.77 31.39
N VAL A 634 -19.29 3.01 30.44
CA VAL A 634 -18.59 4.29 30.25
C VAL A 634 -19.08 5.05 29.02
N CYS A 635 -20.13 4.55 28.36
CA CYS A 635 -20.68 5.19 27.17
C CYS A 635 -21.28 6.56 27.54
N PRO A 636 -20.90 7.64 26.85
CA PRO A 636 -21.37 8.99 27.19
C PRO A 636 -22.84 9.23 26.80
N HIS A 637 -23.44 8.34 26.01
CA HIS A 637 -24.82 8.46 25.53
C HIS A 637 -25.68 7.30 26.06
N PRO A 638 -26.99 7.50 26.27
CA PRO A 638 -27.88 6.41 26.66
C PRO A 638 -28.01 5.39 25.52
N VAL A 639 -27.70 4.12 25.80
CA VAL A 639 -27.80 3.00 24.85
C VAL A 639 -28.57 1.86 25.51
N LEU A 640 -29.38 1.13 24.73
CA LEU A 640 -30.02 -0.11 25.18
C LEU A 640 -28.97 -1.22 25.29
N VAL A 641 -28.71 -1.69 26.50
CA VAL A 641 -27.70 -2.72 26.77
C VAL A 641 -28.36 -4.11 26.81
N PRO A 642 -27.94 -5.05 25.95
CA PRO A 642 -28.36 -6.45 26.04
C PRO A 642 -28.07 -7.04 27.44
N LEU A 643 -29.10 -7.52 28.14
CA LEU A 643 -28.93 -8.27 29.40
C LEU A 643 -28.60 -9.75 29.17
N GLY A 644 -28.84 -10.27 27.98
CA GLY A 644 -28.57 -11.65 27.59
C GLY A 644 -28.53 -11.81 26.07
N GLY A 645 -28.26 -13.04 25.62
CA GLY A 645 -28.30 -13.36 24.20
C GLY A 645 -29.74 -13.39 23.69
N PHE A 646 -30.03 -12.64 22.64
CA PHE A 646 -31.38 -12.60 22.03
C PHE A 646 -31.35 -12.54 20.50
N LEU A 647 -30.20 -12.23 19.90
CA LEU A 647 -30.00 -12.35 18.47
C LEU A 647 -29.57 -13.77 18.12
N GLN A 648 -29.72 -14.15 16.85
CA GLN A 648 -29.32 -15.47 16.40
C GLN A 648 -27.83 -15.72 16.68
N PRO A 649 -27.47 -16.76 17.45
CA PRO A 649 -26.09 -17.06 17.79
C PRO A 649 -25.31 -17.61 16.57
N PRO A 650 -23.98 -17.41 16.53
CA PRO A 650 -23.12 -18.17 15.61
C PRO A 650 -23.22 -19.68 15.84
N GLY A 651 -22.89 -20.48 14.84
CA GLY A 651 -23.06 -21.93 14.81
C GLY A 651 -24.51 -22.41 14.58
N GLY A 652 -25.45 -21.48 14.36
CA GLY A 652 -26.85 -21.77 14.07
C GLY A 652 -27.16 -22.00 12.58
N PRO A 653 -28.44 -22.26 12.22
CA PRO A 653 -28.83 -22.57 10.84
C PRO A 653 -28.78 -21.37 9.87
N LEU A 654 -28.61 -20.14 10.35
CA LEU A 654 -28.39 -18.96 9.50
C LEU A 654 -26.89 -18.68 9.42
N PRO A 655 -26.22 -19.02 8.31
CA PRO A 655 -24.80 -18.73 8.14
C PRO A 655 -24.54 -17.30 7.64
N VAL A 656 -25.42 -16.75 6.80
CA VAL A 656 -25.24 -15.45 6.16
C VAL A 656 -26.58 -14.81 5.81
N THR A 657 -26.62 -13.49 5.82
CA THR A 657 -27.71 -12.71 5.23
C THR A 657 -27.19 -12.00 3.99
N LEU A 658 -27.78 -12.31 2.84
CA LEU A 658 -27.40 -11.70 1.56
C LEU A 658 -28.11 -10.34 1.42
N THR A 659 -27.32 -9.30 1.24
CA THR A 659 -27.77 -7.91 1.24
C THR A 659 -27.54 -7.26 -0.12
N GLY A 660 -28.53 -6.55 -0.67
CA GLY A 660 -28.36 -5.90 -1.99
C GLY A 660 -29.65 -5.59 -2.73
N CYS A 661 -30.76 -6.22 -2.35
CA CYS A 661 -32.10 -5.82 -2.79
C CYS A 661 -32.71 -4.89 -1.74
N HIS A 662 -33.12 -3.68 -2.14
CA HIS A 662 -33.61 -2.65 -1.20
C HIS A 662 -35.13 -2.47 -1.24
N LYS A 663 -35.80 -3.15 -2.17
CA LYS A 663 -37.25 -3.31 -2.20
C LYS A 663 -37.63 -4.78 -2.04
N GLY A 664 -38.93 -5.05 -1.93
CA GLY A 664 -39.44 -6.41 -1.73
C GLY A 664 -38.88 -7.37 -2.77
N ILE A 665 -38.54 -8.58 -2.32
CA ILE A 665 -38.12 -9.67 -3.19
C ILE A 665 -39.39 -10.26 -3.83
N THR A 666 -39.38 -10.39 -5.15
CA THR A 666 -40.56 -10.81 -5.94
C THR A 666 -40.41 -12.21 -6.49
N ALA A 667 -39.17 -12.64 -6.74
CA ALA A 667 -38.84 -13.96 -7.24
C ALA A 667 -37.48 -14.42 -6.71
N MET A 668 -37.32 -15.73 -6.50
CA MET A 668 -36.04 -16.36 -6.19
C MET A 668 -35.91 -17.66 -6.96
N ALA A 669 -34.73 -17.92 -7.52
CA ALA A 669 -34.40 -19.18 -8.18
C ALA A 669 -32.99 -19.63 -7.82
N TRP A 670 -32.83 -20.91 -7.50
CA TRP A 670 -31.54 -21.50 -7.12
C TRP A 670 -31.09 -22.52 -8.17
N SER A 671 -29.83 -22.44 -8.59
CA SER A 671 -29.16 -23.48 -9.36
C SER A 671 -28.19 -24.24 -8.47
N LEU A 672 -28.43 -25.54 -8.28
CA LEU A 672 -27.52 -26.42 -7.52
C LEU A 672 -26.23 -26.71 -8.29
N GLU A 673 -26.31 -26.83 -9.62
CA GLU A 673 -25.17 -27.16 -10.48
C GLU A 673 -24.17 -26.01 -10.56
N GLU A 674 -24.68 -24.80 -10.78
CA GLU A 674 -23.86 -23.58 -10.92
C GLU A 674 -23.64 -22.87 -9.58
N LYS A 675 -24.30 -23.33 -8.50
CA LYS A 675 -24.30 -22.69 -7.16
C LYS A 675 -24.68 -21.21 -7.19
N LEU A 676 -25.65 -20.88 -8.04
CA LEU A 676 -26.12 -19.50 -8.24
C LEU A 676 -27.49 -19.30 -7.58
N LEU A 677 -27.66 -18.17 -6.89
CA LEU A 677 -28.95 -17.68 -6.45
C LEU A 677 -29.34 -16.44 -7.26
N VAL A 678 -30.48 -16.52 -7.95
CA VAL A 678 -31.06 -15.40 -8.68
C VAL A 678 -32.20 -14.82 -7.85
N VAL A 679 -32.17 -13.52 -7.59
CA VAL A 679 -33.15 -12.79 -6.80
C VAL A 679 -33.71 -11.64 -7.63
N GLY A 680 -35.01 -11.64 -7.87
CA GLY A 680 -35.75 -10.53 -8.47
C GLY A 680 -36.28 -9.60 -7.38
N SER A 681 -36.14 -8.29 -7.60
CA SER A 681 -36.67 -7.25 -6.72
C SER A 681 -37.76 -6.43 -7.39
N GLN A 682 -38.62 -5.82 -6.57
CA GLN A 682 -39.71 -4.92 -6.97
C GLN A 682 -39.24 -3.69 -7.75
N ASP A 683 -37.97 -3.30 -7.65
CA ASP A 683 -37.37 -2.21 -8.45
C ASP A 683 -36.95 -2.65 -9.86
N GLY A 684 -37.25 -3.89 -10.27
CA GLY A 684 -36.91 -4.42 -11.59
C GLY A 684 -35.46 -4.90 -11.69
N ILE A 685 -34.73 -4.91 -10.57
CA ILE A 685 -33.37 -5.45 -10.48
C ILE A 685 -33.42 -6.97 -10.32
N VAL A 686 -32.61 -7.68 -11.09
CA VAL A 686 -32.33 -9.10 -10.86
C VAL A 686 -30.87 -9.25 -10.43
N ALA A 687 -30.64 -9.63 -9.18
CA ALA A 687 -29.32 -9.91 -8.63
C ALA A 687 -29.00 -11.41 -8.73
N VAL A 688 -27.82 -11.73 -9.26
CA VAL A 688 -27.28 -13.09 -9.32
C VAL A 688 -26.13 -13.18 -8.33
N TRP A 689 -26.23 -14.11 -7.40
CA TRP A 689 -25.29 -14.34 -6.32
C TRP A 689 -24.52 -15.64 -6.53
N ASP A 690 -23.21 -15.59 -6.28
CA ASP A 690 -22.39 -16.77 -6.07
C ASP A 690 -22.59 -17.21 -4.62
N MET A 691 -23.03 -18.44 -4.41
CA MET A 691 -23.33 -18.94 -3.07
C MET A 691 -22.14 -19.60 -2.39
N GLU A 692 -21.08 -19.89 -3.14
CA GLU A 692 -19.78 -20.34 -2.62
C GLU A 692 -18.95 -19.14 -2.15
N GLU A 693 -18.92 -18.07 -2.94
CA GLU A 693 -18.19 -16.84 -2.60
C GLU A 693 -19.05 -15.83 -1.79
N GLN A 694 -20.37 -16.02 -1.72
CA GLN A 694 -21.34 -15.14 -1.06
C GLN A 694 -21.28 -13.68 -1.55
N GLN A 695 -21.05 -13.51 -2.86
CA GLN A 695 -20.94 -12.22 -3.51
C GLN A 695 -21.91 -12.10 -4.69
N VAL A 696 -22.32 -10.86 -4.99
CA VAL A 696 -23.10 -10.56 -6.20
C VAL A 696 -22.19 -10.67 -7.42
N ILE A 697 -22.54 -11.54 -8.37
CA ILE A 697 -21.85 -11.71 -9.65
C ILE A 697 -22.44 -10.79 -10.71
N HIS A 698 -23.77 -10.73 -10.78
CA HIS A 698 -24.47 -9.94 -11.80
C HIS A 698 -25.62 -9.16 -11.19
N ILE A 699 -25.83 -7.96 -11.73
CA ILE A 699 -27.01 -7.16 -11.47
C ILE A 699 -27.60 -6.82 -12.83
N LEU A 700 -28.64 -7.54 -13.20
CA LEU A 700 -29.33 -7.36 -14.47
C LEU A 700 -30.39 -6.28 -14.28
N THR A 701 -30.34 -5.27 -15.15
CA THR A 701 -31.27 -4.14 -15.16
C THR A 701 -31.84 -4.00 -16.58
N GLY A 702 -33.12 -3.64 -16.68
CA GLY A 702 -33.83 -3.58 -17.97
C GLY A 702 -35.32 -3.91 -17.88
N HIS A 703 -35.76 -4.49 -16.77
CA HIS A 703 -37.18 -4.72 -16.51
C HIS A 703 -37.81 -3.42 -15.96
N THR A 704 -38.84 -2.91 -16.64
CA THR A 704 -39.53 -1.66 -16.30
C THR A 704 -40.63 -1.84 -15.25
N SER A 705 -40.81 -3.05 -14.71
CA SER A 705 -41.80 -3.39 -13.69
C SER A 705 -41.36 -4.61 -12.86
N GLU A 706 -42.17 -4.94 -11.84
CA GLU A 706 -42.01 -6.11 -10.97
C GLU A 706 -41.67 -7.40 -11.76
N THR A 707 -40.58 -8.07 -11.37
CA THR A 707 -40.19 -9.35 -11.98
C THR A 707 -40.94 -10.50 -11.32
N ARG A 708 -41.90 -11.10 -12.04
CA ARG A 708 -42.84 -12.10 -11.47
C ARG A 708 -42.42 -13.57 -11.66
N GLY A 709 -41.17 -13.85 -12.01
CA GLY A 709 -40.67 -15.23 -12.07
C GLY A 709 -39.29 -15.36 -12.68
N GLY A 710 -38.50 -16.31 -12.17
CA GLY A 710 -37.23 -16.74 -12.74
C GLY A 710 -37.14 -18.26 -12.63
N GLY A 711 -36.75 -18.93 -13.72
CA GLY A 711 -36.59 -20.39 -13.75
C GLY A 711 -35.34 -20.74 -14.55
N PHE A 712 -34.59 -21.75 -14.09
CA PHE A 712 -33.53 -22.37 -14.86
C PHE A 712 -34.16 -23.39 -15.82
N PRO A 713 -33.72 -23.48 -17.10
CA PRO A 713 -34.15 -24.57 -17.97
C PRO A 713 -33.67 -25.91 -17.38
N SER A 714 -34.58 -26.87 -17.24
CA SER A 714 -34.25 -28.23 -16.80
C SER A 714 -33.46 -28.95 -17.91
N PRO A 715 -32.37 -29.68 -17.59
CA PRO A 715 -31.65 -30.46 -18.56
C PRO A 715 -32.32 -31.83 -18.76
N PHE A 716 -33.60 -31.89 -19.15
CA PHE A 716 -34.21 -33.10 -19.71
C PHE A 716 -35.42 -32.73 -20.58
N SER A 717 -35.21 -32.80 -21.89
CA SER A 717 -36.14 -33.41 -22.85
C SER A 717 -35.30 -34.15 -23.89
#